data_AF-A0A1Q8ZJW6-F1
#
_entry.id   AF-A0A1Q8ZJW6-F1
#
_cell.length_a   1.000
_cell.length_b   1.000
_cell.length_c   1.000
_cell.angle_alpha   90.00
_cell.angle_beta   90.00
_cell.angle_gamma   90.00
#
_symmetry.space_group_name_H-M   'P 1'
#
loop_
_entity.id
_entity.type
_entity.pdbx_description
1 polymer ?
#
loop_
_entity_poly.entity_id
_entity_poly.type
_entity_poly.pdbx_seq_one_letter_code
_entity_poly.pdbx_strand_id
1 'polypeptide(L)'
;MCPLSKLKFTVARAFNKLKRSCLRPLILNPLHQASQGNPMLELTPAVTLPELCQRFPHQIQSLFRKLDLQAAGLERVRAAVAERNWVSACEALLHYYETDDRPNRLRLLGNRHLIYEPLLPDAILADTCTFQQSLDVIPRCADGRLNWAHQGPHQDREWAWFLNRHYQLLALFHAYQQTGDTRYIDCLNATLLDWVISSRSKPEQGWAQWRGREVALRVIHWASLFYGLPTELAPAVRLLLLNSLLDHAAYLRYLHRWGGNWLTREMSGLATIALCWPEFKQAQSWLDYAMGQFCQQLDQQIYPDGVHKELTSHYHRIVLNDLQNVANLLMVAGRPVPSFLEQRIEQMLTYLAYSASPDGKALLNNDSDHDDNREFIQQAAITWERPDWTYIVTHGQEGCPPDRLPSIAFLWAGQVISRSDWEEQAHWSCFDIGPSGINYHIHHDKLHLSLSAYDRHFLVDSGRYSYQRNPFWHYFRGSSSHNVILVDGKGQGEDCWEQAEPLTDQVTLTPDFDFAWGRFDGLFPGLMGTVTHTRSVVYLRHRYWVVVDWITSDLPRTIQALWHFHPTCTVVPDRESVKTIDGEQGNLRVTPVTPFPWQVNLVCGQREPVQGWWSREYNHLEANCTAIYSASIQGSTAFAWIFYPAVGEVPLIQAELLSVTPTSIRLLIWEPDQSTTEFALGLDRETCIRLSQHLTLQGRCAILRAGYPPLVAQGFLTDGTGHRVTTEPVAGPMVSVKTGIM
;
A
#
# COMPACT_ATOMS: atom_id res chain seq x y z
N MET A 1 -33.10 27.11 28.54
CA MET A 1 -32.12 28.12 28.99
C MET A 1 -30.81 27.87 28.25
N CYS A 2 -30.50 28.75 27.29
CA CYS A 2 -29.17 28.94 26.69
C CYS A 2 -28.44 30.01 27.55
N PRO A 3 -27.15 30.42 27.36
CA PRO A 3 -26.24 30.12 26.24
C PRO A 3 -24.71 30.15 26.56
N LEU A 4 -23.89 30.15 25.48
CA LEU A 4 -22.54 30.73 25.32
C LEU A 4 -21.29 29.90 25.68
N SER A 5 -20.79 29.10 24.73
CA SER A 5 -19.34 28.97 24.44
C SER A 5 -19.05 28.30 23.07
N LYS A 6 -19.74 28.73 22.01
CA LYS A 6 -19.31 28.50 20.62
C LYS A 6 -18.95 29.84 20.00
N LEU A 7 -17.69 30.26 20.11
CA LEU A 7 -17.00 31.20 19.20
C LEU A 7 -15.56 31.40 19.72
N LYS A 8 -14.58 30.66 19.17
CA LYS A 8 -13.14 31.01 19.14
C LYS A 8 -12.32 29.88 18.51
N PHE A 9 -12.55 29.54 17.24
CA PHE A 9 -11.56 28.82 16.41
C PHE A 9 -11.85 29.04 14.93
N THR A 10 -11.92 30.30 14.49
CA THR A 10 -12.09 30.63 13.06
C THR A 10 -11.51 32.00 12.72
N VAL A 11 -10.24 32.28 13.07
CA VAL A 11 -9.52 33.47 12.54
C VAL A 11 -8.03 33.20 12.22
N ALA A 12 -7.44 32.04 12.57
CA ALA A 12 -6.00 31.80 12.34
C ALA A 12 -5.64 31.24 10.94
N ARG A 13 -6.61 30.94 10.05
CA ARG A 13 -6.35 30.37 8.70
C ARG A 13 -6.57 31.32 7.53
N ALA A 14 -6.97 32.58 7.77
CA ALA A 14 -7.28 33.55 6.71
C ALA A 14 -6.14 34.54 6.37
N PHE A 15 -5.00 34.52 7.07
CA PHE A 15 -3.96 35.56 6.93
C PHE A 15 -2.67 35.16 6.21
N ASN A 16 -2.62 34.00 5.53
CA ASN A 16 -1.44 33.58 4.75
C ASN A 16 -1.68 33.37 3.24
N LYS A 17 -2.81 33.86 2.70
CA LYS A 17 -3.14 33.73 1.26
C LYS A 17 -3.20 35.04 0.46
N LEU A 18 -2.74 36.16 1.02
CA LEU A 18 -2.74 37.46 0.33
C LEU A 18 -1.41 38.19 0.54
N LYS A 19 -0.40 37.82 -0.26
CA LYS A 19 0.73 38.69 -0.68
C LYS A 19 1.67 37.96 -1.66
N ARG A 20 1.17 37.60 -2.85
CA ARG A 20 2.00 37.38 -4.04
C ARG A 20 1.23 37.82 -5.29
N SER A 21 1.03 39.11 -5.42
CA SER A 21 0.59 39.74 -6.67
C SER A 21 1.03 41.19 -6.69
N CYS A 22 2.28 41.44 -7.08
CA CYS A 22 2.71 42.75 -7.56
C CYS A 22 3.54 42.54 -8.83
N LEU A 23 2.93 42.95 -9.92
CA LEU A 23 3.48 43.15 -11.26
C LEU A 23 4.90 43.73 -11.25
N ARG A 24 5.80 43.15 -12.04
CA ARG A 24 6.90 43.89 -12.68
C ARG A 24 7.09 43.42 -14.13
N PRO A 25 7.47 44.35 -15.03
CA PRO A 25 7.21 44.24 -16.45
C PRO A 25 8.25 43.37 -17.19
N LEU A 26 7.77 42.72 -18.24
CA LEU A 26 8.58 42.13 -19.31
C LEU A 26 9.49 43.21 -19.91
N ILE A 27 10.79 43.13 -19.64
CA ILE A 27 11.82 43.78 -20.43
C ILE A 27 12.60 42.66 -21.11
N LEU A 28 12.27 42.42 -22.38
CA LEU A 28 13.13 41.71 -23.31
C LEU A 28 14.37 42.57 -23.56
N ASN A 29 15.56 42.03 -23.31
CA ASN A 29 16.80 42.55 -23.90
C ASN A 29 17.66 41.38 -24.38
N PRO A 30 18.33 41.52 -25.55
CA PRO A 30 18.91 40.41 -26.28
C PRO A 30 20.25 39.98 -25.68
N LEU A 31 20.47 38.66 -25.62
CA LEU A 31 21.74 38.03 -25.30
C LEU A 31 22.69 38.14 -26.50
N HIS A 32 23.79 38.88 -26.32
CA HIS A 32 25.05 38.62 -27.03
C HIS A 32 26.22 38.99 -26.12
N GLN A 33 26.80 37.97 -25.49
CA GLN A 33 28.24 37.94 -25.16
C GLN A 33 28.67 36.48 -24.95
N ALA A 34 29.69 36.10 -25.70
CA ALA A 34 30.27 34.77 -25.76
C ALA A 34 31.21 34.50 -24.56
N SER A 35 31.19 33.23 -24.13
CA SER A 35 32.26 32.44 -23.51
C SER A 35 33.14 33.06 -22.42
N GLN A 36 32.85 32.70 -21.16
CA GLN A 36 33.87 32.19 -20.25
C GLN A 36 33.31 30.93 -19.59
N GLY A 37 33.98 29.79 -19.78
CA GLY A 37 33.55 28.51 -19.22
C GLY A 37 33.47 28.59 -17.70
N ASN A 38 32.35 28.15 -17.13
CA ASN A 38 32.20 27.99 -15.69
C ASN A 38 33.13 26.85 -15.22
N PRO A 39 34.13 27.07 -14.36
CA PRO A 39 35.09 26.04 -13.94
C PRO A 39 34.46 24.83 -13.20
N MET A 40 33.16 24.92 -12.87
CA MET A 40 32.35 23.78 -12.38
C MET A 40 31.94 22.79 -13.49
N LEU A 41 32.09 23.14 -14.78
CA LEU A 41 31.68 22.36 -15.95
C LEU A 41 32.61 21.17 -16.28
N GLU A 42 33.86 21.22 -15.83
CA GLU A 42 34.90 20.23 -16.18
C GLU A 42 35.26 19.31 -15.01
N LEU A 43 34.34 19.03 -14.09
CA LEU A 43 34.61 18.10 -13.00
C LEU A 43 34.29 16.67 -13.44
N THR A 44 35.35 15.88 -13.62
CA THR A 44 35.26 14.44 -13.82
C THR A 44 35.53 13.71 -12.49
N PRO A 45 35.10 12.46 -12.34
CA PRO A 45 35.45 11.63 -11.19
C PRO A 45 36.96 11.48 -10.95
N ALA A 46 37.79 11.71 -11.97
CA ALA A 46 39.25 11.63 -11.90
C ALA A 46 39.94 12.87 -11.29
N VAL A 47 39.19 13.86 -10.79
CA VAL A 47 39.75 15.05 -10.13
C VAL A 47 40.62 14.68 -8.93
N THR A 48 41.80 15.29 -8.83
CA THR A 48 42.74 15.00 -7.74
C THR A 48 42.29 15.64 -6.42
N LEU A 49 42.75 15.13 -5.27
CA LEU A 49 42.42 15.73 -3.96
C LEU A 49 42.86 17.20 -3.82
N PRO A 50 44.06 17.62 -4.28
CA PRO A 50 44.43 19.04 -4.30
C PRO A 50 43.46 19.91 -5.10
N GLU A 51 43.09 19.47 -6.31
CA GLU A 51 42.12 20.20 -7.14
C GLU A 51 40.74 20.24 -6.48
N LEU A 52 40.30 19.15 -5.86
CA LEU A 52 39.05 19.08 -5.12
C LEU A 52 39.03 20.10 -3.96
N CYS A 53 40.09 20.14 -3.15
CA CYS A 53 40.22 21.10 -2.06
C CYS A 53 40.28 22.55 -2.56
N GLN A 54 40.87 22.80 -3.73
CA GLN A 54 40.92 24.13 -4.35
C GLN A 54 39.56 24.57 -4.91
N ARG A 55 38.83 23.66 -5.58
CA ARG A 55 37.54 23.96 -6.22
C ARG A 55 36.38 24.00 -5.23
N PHE A 56 36.42 23.21 -4.15
CA PHE A 56 35.35 23.10 -3.14
C PHE A 56 35.83 23.35 -1.71
N PRO A 57 36.56 24.44 -1.42
CA PRO A 57 37.17 24.67 -0.12
C PRO A 57 36.12 24.77 1.00
N HIS A 58 34.97 25.36 0.71
CA HIS A 58 33.89 25.50 1.69
C HIS A 58 33.26 24.16 2.07
N GLN A 59 33.02 23.28 1.09
CA GLN A 59 32.44 21.96 1.31
C GLN A 59 33.39 21.09 2.13
N ILE A 60 34.66 21.04 1.73
CA ILE A 60 35.69 20.25 2.43
C ILE A 60 35.86 20.74 3.88
N GLN A 61 36.02 22.05 4.08
CA GLN A 61 36.13 22.59 5.44
C GLN A 61 34.85 22.40 6.28
N SER A 62 33.68 22.45 5.65
CA SER A 62 32.39 22.23 6.33
C SER A 62 32.28 20.77 6.80
N LEU A 63 32.67 19.81 5.96
CA LEU A 63 32.71 18.38 6.30
C LEU A 63 33.52 18.15 7.57
N PHE A 64 34.79 18.56 7.60
CA PHE A 64 35.66 18.34 8.76
C PHE A 64 35.23 19.10 10.02
N ARG A 65 34.56 20.26 9.87
CA ARG A 65 33.96 20.97 11.02
C ARG A 65 32.82 20.19 11.66
N LYS A 66 32.11 19.38 10.89
CA LYS A 66 30.92 18.62 11.32
C LYS A 66 31.24 17.19 11.77
N LEU A 67 32.44 16.68 11.51
CA LEU A 67 32.93 15.43 12.07
C LEU A 67 33.40 15.61 13.52
N ASP A 68 33.12 14.62 14.36
CA ASP A 68 33.69 14.48 15.69
C ASP A 68 35.09 13.89 15.56
N LEU A 69 36.09 14.77 15.48
CA LEU A 69 37.49 14.40 15.34
C LEU A 69 38.07 13.70 16.58
N GLN A 70 37.30 13.53 17.65
CA GLN A 70 37.68 12.72 18.82
C GLN A 70 37.19 11.28 18.72
N ALA A 71 36.37 10.94 17.71
CA ALA A 71 35.95 9.57 17.47
C ALA A 71 37.16 8.67 17.20
N ALA A 72 37.09 7.43 17.69
CA ALA A 72 38.16 6.44 17.53
C ALA A 72 38.45 6.19 16.04
N GLY A 73 39.73 6.15 15.68
CA GLY A 73 40.20 5.95 14.31
C GLY A 73 40.36 7.23 13.47
N LEU A 74 39.87 8.38 13.97
CA LEU A 74 40.04 9.68 13.29
C LEU A 74 41.27 10.47 13.76
N GLU A 75 42.22 9.86 14.46
CA GLU A 75 43.38 10.55 15.04
C GLU A 75 44.24 11.22 13.96
N ARG A 76 44.45 10.54 12.82
CA ARG A 76 45.17 11.09 11.65
C ARG A 76 44.42 12.26 11.01
N VAL A 77 43.09 12.17 10.93
CA VAL A 77 42.24 13.25 10.42
C VAL A 77 42.33 14.46 11.34
N ARG A 78 42.23 14.25 12.66
CA ARG A 78 42.36 15.29 13.67
C ARG A 78 43.68 16.05 13.56
N ALA A 79 44.79 15.34 13.40
CA ALA A 79 46.11 15.95 13.23
C ALA A 79 46.19 16.82 11.97
N ALA A 80 45.79 16.29 10.81
CA ALA A 80 45.81 17.02 9.55
C ALA A 80 44.89 18.26 9.55
N VAL A 81 43.71 18.18 10.17
CA VAL A 81 42.80 19.32 10.32
C VAL A 81 43.39 20.40 11.24
N ALA A 82 44.09 20.03 12.31
CA ALA A 82 44.75 20.98 13.21
C ALA A 82 45.83 21.80 12.49
N GLU A 83 46.54 21.18 11.54
CA GLU A 83 47.53 21.82 10.68
C GLU A 83 46.92 22.59 9.50
N ARG A 84 45.58 22.52 9.33
CA ARG A 84 44.86 23.04 8.15
C ARG A 84 45.33 22.43 6.82
N ASN A 85 45.90 21.23 6.87
CA ASN A 85 46.27 20.47 5.69
C ASN A 85 45.06 19.65 5.19
N TRP A 86 44.24 20.30 4.36
CA TRP A 86 42.98 19.72 3.89
C TRP A 86 43.16 18.50 2.98
N VAL A 87 44.24 18.46 2.20
CA VAL A 87 44.54 17.29 1.33
C VAL A 87 44.84 16.08 2.19
N SER A 88 45.75 16.19 3.16
CA SER A 88 46.06 15.10 4.07
C SER A 88 44.88 14.72 4.98
N ALA A 89 44.00 15.67 5.33
CA ALA A 89 42.77 15.36 6.04
C ALA A 89 41.81 14.51 5.19
N CYS A 90 41.68 14.84 3.88
CA CYS A 90 40.90 14.05 2.93
C CYS A 90 41.46 12.63 2.76
N GLU A 91 42.78 12.48 2.57
CA GLU A 91 43.45 11.17 2.47
C GLU A 91 43.23 10.33 3.73
N ALA A 92 43.43 10.94 4.91
CA ALA A 92 43.25 10.24 6.17
C ALA A 92 41.80 9.80 6.40
N LEU A 93 40.82 10.60 5.98
CA LEU A 93 39.40 10.26 6.11
C LEU A 93 38.98 9.12 5.15
N LEU A 94 39.49 9.13 3.92
CA LEU A 94 39.25 8.05 2.96
C LEU A 94 39.85 6.74 3.48
N HIS A 95 41.10 6.80 3.95
CA HIS A 95 41.78 5.65 4.55
C HIS A 95 41.01 5.09 5.77
N TYR A 96 40.47 5.96 6.63
CA TYR A 96 39.63 5.55 7.74
C TYR A 96 38.46 4.67 7.27
N TYR A 97 37.69 5.12 6.27
CA TYR A 97 36.56 4.35 5.74
C TYR A 97 36.96 3.09 4.94
N GLU A 98 38.19 3.01 4.42
CA GLU A 98 38.72 1.81 3.76
C GLU A 98 39.11 0.73 4.76
N THR A 99 39.60 1.12 5.94
CA THR A 99 40.11 0.21 6.97
C THR A 99 39.10 -0.15 8.06
N ASP A 100 37.96 0.53 8.09
CA ASP A 100 36.91 0.25 9.07
C ASP A 100 36.22 -1.12 8.78
N ASP A 101 35.84 -1.84 9.83
CA ASP A 101 35.11 -3.12 9.72
C ASP A 101 33.61 -2.95 9.42
N ARG A 102 33.04 -1.74 9.56
CA ARG A 102 31.65 -1.40 9.18
C ARG A 102 31.32 -1.73 7.74
N PRO A 103 32.17 -1.44 6.73
CA PRO A 103 31.99 -1.91 5.36
C PRO A 103 31.60 -3.39 5.26
N ASN A 104 32.25 -4.29 6.00
CA ASN A 104 31.90 -5.72 5.95
C ASN A 104 30.50 -6.01 6.48
N ARG A 105 30.07 -5.29 7.54
CA ARG A 105 28.73 -5.45 8.13
C ARG A 105 27.63 -4.75 7.34
N LEU A 106 27.92 -3.59 6.74
CA LEU A 106 26.98 -2.79 5.95
C LEU A 106 26.83 -3.31 4.52
N ARG A 107 27.84 -3.98 3.96
CA ARG A 107 27.72 -4.73 2.69
C ARG A 107 26.65 -5.81 2.73
N LEU A 108 26.41 -6.42 3.90
CA LEU A 108 25.35 -7.40 4.09
C LEU A 108 23.94 -6.78 3.98
N LEU A 109 23.81 -5.46 4.12
CA LEU A 109 22.55 -4.74 3.92
C LEU A 109 22.32 -4.34 2.45
N GLY A 110 23.41 -4.09 1.70
CA GLY A 110 23.37 -3.64 0.31
C GLY A 110 22.95 -4.69 -0.73
N ASN A 111 22.89 -5.97 -0.36
CA ASN A 111 22.41 -7.07 -1.21
C ASN A 111 20.88 -7.25 -1.20
N ARG A 112 20.12 -6.42 -0.46
CA ARG A 112 18.67 -6.54 -0.41
C ARG A 112 18.05 -5.82 -1.61
N HIS A 113 17.39 -6.58 -2.48
CA HIS A 113 16.69 -6.11 -3.66
C HIS A 113 15.71 -4.97 -3.32
N LEU A 114 16.12 -3.73 -3.58
CA LEU A 114 15.23 -2.56 -3.59
C LEU A 114 14.87 -2.11 -5.00
N ILE A 115 15.19 -2.93 -6.02
CA ILE A 115 14.84 -2.63 -7.39
C ILE A 115 13.45 -3.20 -7.67
N TYR A 116 12.45 -2.33 -7.58
CA TYR A 116 11.06 -2.66 -7.88
C TYR A 116 10.76 -2.68 -9.38
N GLU A 117 11.71 -2.29 -10.24
CA GLU A 117 11.48 -2.18 -11.69
C GLU A 117 12.66 -2.75 -12.47
N PRO A 118 12.43 -3.39 -13.64
CA PRO A 118 13.49 -3.85 -14.52
C PRO A 118 14.20 -2.64 -15.16
N LEU A 119 15.14 -2.06 -14.43
CA LEU A 119 16.07 -1.09 -14.98
C LEU A 119 17.05 -1.82 -15.90
N LEU A 120 17.25 -1.27 -17.10
CA LEU A 120 18.21 -1.77 -18.08
C LEU A 120 19.55 -1.05 -17.88
N PRO A 121 20.57 -1.67 -17.26
CA PRO A 121 21.81 -0.98 -16.90
C PRO A 121 22.53 -0.38 -18.10
N ASP A 122 22.48 -1.06 -19.25
CA ASP A 122 23.06 -0.57 -20.51
C ASP A 122 22.35 0.67 -21.06
N ALA A 123 21.03 0.78 -20.86
CA ALA A 123 20.29 1.98 -21.26
C ALA A 123 20.70 3.19 -20.40
N ILE A 124 21.00 2.97 -19.12
CA ILE A 124 21.44 4.01 -18.19
C ILE A 124 22.80 4.60 -18.63
N LEU A 125 23.68 3.80 -19.24
CA LEU A 125 24.94 4.30 -19.83
C LEU A 125 24.72 5.36 -20.92
N ALA A 126 23.54 5.36 -21.55
CA ALA A 126 23.11 6.32 -22.55
C ALA A 126 22.08 7.34 -21.99
N ASP A 127 22.13 7.63 -20.69
CA ASP A 127 21.20 8.53 -19.97
C ASP A 127 19.71 8.13 -20.10
N THR A 128 19.43 6.88 -20.43
CA THR A 128 18.06 6.38 -20.64
C THR A 128 17.59 5.60 -19.43
N CYS A 129 16.44 5.97 -18.86
CA CYS A 129 15.88 5.34 -17.66
C CYS A 129 14.41 4.96 -17.87
N THR A 130 14.00 3.84 -17.29
CA THR A 130 12.60 3.46 -17.16
C THR A 130 12.17 3.73 -15.73
N PHE A 131 11.12 4.52 -15.55
CA PHE A 131 10.45 4.70 -14.25
C PHE A 131 8.96 4.54 -14.42
N GLN A 132 8.34 3.72 -13.58
CA GLN A 132 6.90 3.45 -13.60
C GLN A 132 6.41 3.07 -15.00
N GLN A 133 7.12 2.13 -15.63
CA GLN A 133 6.91 1.64 -17.00
C GLN A 133 7.11 2.68 -18.12
N SER A 134 7.58 3.88 -17.78
CA SER A 134 7.80 4.96 -18.74
C SER A 134 9.30 5.15 -19.00
N LEU A 135 9.71 4.77 -20.22
CA LEU A 135 11.08 4.91 -20.72
C LEU A 135 11.30 6.33 -21.27
N ASP A 136 12.40 6.97 -20.88
CA ASP A 136 12.84 8.24 -21.49
C ASP A 136 14.34 8.47 -21.40
N VAL A 137 14.83 9.38 -22.23
CA VAL A 137 16.21 9.89 -22.17
C VAL A 137 16.23 11.14 -21.27
N ILE A 138 17.12 11.16 -20.27
CA ILE A 138 17.30 12.33 -19.42
C ILE A 138 18.03 13.40 -20.24
N PRO A 139 17.40 14.55 -20.56
CA PRO A 139 18.07 15.57 -21.34
C PRO A 139 19.17 16.24 -20.52
N ARG A 140 20.20 16.73 -21.21
CA ARG A 140 21.27 17.54 -20.61
C ARG A 140 20.96 19.03 -20.75
N CYS A 141 21.26 19.79 -19.70
CA CYS A 141 21.19 21.23 -19.68
C CYS A 141 22.28 21.86 -20.58
N ALA A 142 22.21 23.16 -20.84
CA ALA A 142 23.20 23.88 -21.65
C ALA A 142 24.63 23.82 -21.08
N ASP A 143 24.74 23.50 -19.78
CA ASP A 143 25.98 23.28 -19.06
C ASP A 143 26.43 21.79 -19.06
N GLY A 144 25.83 20.94 -19.89
CA GLY A 144 26.19 19.53 -20.04
C GLY A 144 25.74 18.61 -18.90
N ARG A 145 25.19 19.16 -17.81
CA ARG A 145 24.71 18.40 -16.65
C ARG A 145 23.34 17.79 -16.91
N LEU A 146 22.98 16.76 -16.16
CA LEU A 146 21.67 16.14 -16.31
C LEU A 146 20.56 17.10 -15.85
N ASN A 147 19.45 17.12 -16.58
CA ASN A 147 18.25 17.82 -16.15
C ASN A 147 17.52 17.00 -15.08
N TRP A 148 17.95 17.17 -13.83
CA TRP A 148 17.36 16.51 -12.66
C TRP A 148 15.90 16.89 -12.37
N ALA A 149 15.29 17.78 -13.15
CA ALA A 149 13.87 18.15 -13.04
C ALA A 149 13.01 17.63 -14.19
N HIS A 150 13.56 16.80 -15.08
CA HIS A 150 12.84 16.20 -16.21
C HIS A 150 11.66 15.34 -15.73
N GLN A 151 10.51 15.47 -16.38
CA GLN A 151 9.24 14.84 -16.00
C GLN A 151 8.84 13.67 -16.92
N GLY A 152 9.80 13.12 -17.63
CA GLY A 152 9.55 12.03 -18.59
C GLY A 152 8.70 12.47 -19.79
N PRO A 153 8.23 11.50 -20.60
CA PRO A 153 7.62 11.78 -21.90
C PRO A 153 6.17 12.26 -21.76
N HIS A 154 5.54 11.97 -20.63
CA HIS A 154 4.15 12.34 -20.35
C HIS A 154 4.01 13.58 -19.45
N GLN A 155 5.11 14.29 -19.15
CA GLN A 155 5.13 15.39 -18.19
C GLN A 155 4.59 14.98 -16.81
N ASP A 156 4.89 13.74 -16.41
CA ASP A 156 4.50 13.21 -15.11
C ASP A 156 5.52 13.62 -14.04
N ARG A 157 5.01 14.24 -12.98
CA ARG A 157 5.84 14.69 -11.87
C ARG A 157 6.48 13.53 -11.11
N GLU A 158 5.82 12.37 -11.08
CA GLU A 158 6.39 11.16 -10.47
C GLU A 158 7.70 10.75 -11.17
N TRP A 159 7.79 10.90 -12.50
CA TRP A 159 9.02 10.56 -13.23
C TRP A 159 10.22 11.37 -12.72
N ALA A 160 10.05 12.68 -12.51
CA ALA A 160 11.08 13.55 -11.93
C ALA A 160 11.46 13.14 -10.49
N TRP A 161 10.48 12.69 -9.71
CA TRP A 161 10.74 12.20 -8.36
C TRP A 161 11.53 10.89 -8.38
N PHE A 162 11.15 9.92 -9.21
CA PHE A 162 11.87 8.65 -9.37
C PHE A 162 13.31 8.83 -9.85
N LEU A 163 13.54 9.75 -10.80
CA LEU A 163 14.89 10.14 -11.21
C LEU A 163 15.77 10.52 -10.03
N ASN A 164 15.20 11.22 -9.04
CA ASN A 164 15.89 11.70 -7.84
C ASN A 164 15.88 10.72 -6.66
N ARG A 165 15.30 9.52 -6.82
CA ARG A 165 15.43 8.40 -5.85
C ARG A 165 16.71 7.63 -6.06
N HIS A 166 17.34 7.73 -7.23
CA HIS A 166 18.62 7.09 -7.57
C HIS A 166 18.56 5.55 -7.67
N TYR A 167 17.42 4.98 -8.05
CA TYR A 167 17.33 3.54 -8.37
C TYR A 167 18.27 3.14 -9.51
N GLN A 168 18.47 4.02 -10.49
CA GLN A 168 19.41 3.84 -11.58
C GLN A 168 20.86 3.64 -11.11
N LEU A 169 21.26 4.25 -9.99
CA LEU A 169 22.61 4.03 -9.44
C LEU A 169 22.75 2.64 -8.80
N LEU A 170 21.69 2.12 -8.17
CA LEU A 170 21.69 0.74 -7.68
C LEU A 170 21.72 -0.26 -8.83
N ALA A 171 20.98 -0.01 -9.92
CA ALA A 171 21.02 -0.87 -11.10
C ALA A 171 22.42 -0.96 -11.72
N LEU A 172 23.14 0.17 -11.84
CA LEU A 172 24.54 0.18 -12.27
C LEU A 172 25.45 -0.58 -11.29
N PHE A 173 25.26 -0.39 -9.99
CA PHE A 173 26.01 -1.11 -8.96
C PHE A 173 25.84 -2.63 -9.05
N HIS A 174 24.60 -3.12 -9.16
CA HIS A 174 24.32 -4.54 -9.28
C HIS A 174 24.82 -5.12 -10.62
N ALA A 175 24.69 -4.37 -11.72
CA ALA A 175 25.24 -4.78 -13.02
C ALA A 175 26.76 -4.94 -12.95
N TYR A 176 27.47 -4.02 -12.29
CA TYR A 176 28.90 -4.15 -12.02
C TYR A 176 29.21 -5.39 -11.17
N GLN A 177 28.48 -5.63 -10.07
CA GLN A 177 28.69 -6.82 -9.23
C GLN A 177 28.52 -8.13 -10.01
N GLN A 178 27.61 -8.17 -10.99
CA GLN A 178 27.34 -9.36 -11.80
C GLN A 178 28.35 -9.55 -12.94
N THR A 179 28.84 -8.47 -13.54
CA THR A 179 29.61 -8.52 -14.80
C THR A 179 31.09 -8.18 -14.65
N GLY A 180 31.46 -7.40 -13.63
CA GLY A 180 32.77 -6.77 -13.50
C GLY A 180 33.05 -5.64 -14.49
N ASP A 181 32.06 -5.19 -15.27
CA ASP A 181 32.25 -4.15 -16.29
C ASP A 181 32.37 -2.75 -15.67
N THR A 182 33.56 -2.16 -15.80
CA THR A 182 33.89 -0.86 -15.19
C THR A 182 33.11 0.30 -15.79
N ARG A 183 32.51 0.15 -16.99
CA ARG A 183 31.68 1.20 -17.60
C ARG A 183 30.50 1.60 -16.70
N TYR A 184 29.94 0.64 -15.96
CA TYR A 184 28.87 0.93 -15.01
C TYR A 184 29.35 1.76 -13.81
N ILE A 185 30.58 1.51 -13.33
CA ILE A 185 31.21 2.29 -12.26
C ILE A 185 31.58 3.69 -12.74
N ASP A 186 32.09 3.82 -13.96
CA ASP A 186 32.41 5.12 -14.56
C ASP A 186 31.15 6.00 -14.68
N CYS A 187 30.06 5.42 -15.19
CA CYS A 187 28.76 6.07 -15.28
C CYS A 187 28.20 6.43 -13.89
N LEU A 188 28.24 5.49 -12.94
CA LEU A 188 27.77 5.71 -11.57
C LEU A 188 28.51 6.87 -10.90
N ASN A 189 29.84 6.89 -10.99
CA ASN A 189 30.67 7.96 -10.44
C ASN A 189 30.35 9.31 -11.09
N ALA A 190 30.23 9.36 -12.42
CA ALA A 190 29.92 10.59 -13.15
C ALA A 190 28.54 11.14 -12.78
N THR A 191 27.51 10.29 -12.77
CA THR A 191 26.13 10.67 -12.45
C THR A 191 25.99 11.13 -10.99
N LEU A 192 26.64 10.43 -10.05
CA LEU A 192 26.59 10.80 -8.64
C LEU A 192 27.35 12.10 -8.37
N LEU A 193 28.52 12.30 -9.01
CA LEU A 193 29.28 13.55 -8.93
C LEU A 193 28.48 14.74 -9.45
N ASP A 194 27.86 14.59 -10.62
CA ASP A 194 26.99 15.60 -11.23
C ASP A 194 25.91 16.02 -10.23
N TRP A 195 25.17 15.05 -9.68
CA TRP A 195 24.08 15.31 -8.75
C TRP A 195 24.53 16.07 -7.49
N VAL A 196 25.60 15.61 -6.81
CA VAL A 196 26.03 16.23 -5.54
C VAL A 196 26.54 17.67 -5.72
N ILE A 197 26.97 18.01 -6.94
CA ILE A 197 27.41 19.36 -7.32
C ILE A 197 26.23 20.21 -7.79
N SER A 198 25.35 19.69 -8.64
CA SER A 198 24.25 20.45 -9.27
C SER A 198 23.06 20.65 -8.35
N SER A 199 22.80 19.69 -7.46
CA SER A 199 21.54 19.55 -6.75
C SER A 199 21.69 19.85 -5.26
N ARG A 200 22.41 20.91 -4.88
CA ARG A 200 22.52 21.36 -3.47
C ARG A 200 21.17 21.86 -2.95
N SER A 201 20.91 21.65 -1.65
CA SER A 201 19.67 22.11 -1.02
C SER A 201 19.59 23.65 -1.06
N LYS A 202 18.56 24.19 -1.72
CA LYS A 202 18.30 25.63 -1.82
C LYS A 202 16.89 25.93 -1.28
N PRO A 203 16.71 26.98 -0.44
CA PRO A 203 15.40 27.32 0.12
C PRO A 203 14.29 27.61 -0.92
N GLU A 204 14.65 27.99 -2.16
CA GLU A 204 13.70 28.45 -3.18
C GLU A 204 13.67 27.58 -4.46
N GLN A 205 14.51 26.54 -4.57
CA GLN A 205 14.63 25.72 -5.78
C GLN A 205 14.91 24.26 -5.41
N GLY A 206 14.06 23.33 -5.90
CA GLY A 206 14.32 21.89 -5.77
C GLY A 206 13.08 21.01 -5.63
N TRP A 207 11.99 21.31 -6.37
CA TRP A 207 10.70 20.64 -6.18
C TRP A 207 10.76 19.11 -6.34
N ALA A 208 11.68 18.59 -7.17
CA ALA A 208 11.89 17.16 -7.35
C ALA A 208 13.13 16.63 -6.60
N GLN A 209 14.24 17.37 -6.61
CA GLN A 209 15.49 16.94 -5.98
C GLN A 209 15.42 16.93 -4.44
N TRP A 210 14.66 17.83 -3.83
CA TRP A 210 14.60 18.03 -2.37
C TRP A 210 13.19 17.90 -1.82
N ARG A 211 12.43 16.94 -2.33
CA ARG A 211 11.21 16.46 -1.66
C ARG A 211 11.61 15.35 -0.67
N GLY A 212 11.05 15.38 0.54
CA GLY A 212 11.61 14.60 1.65
C GLY A 212 11.64 13.08 1.45
N ARG A 213 10.68 12.49 0.72
CA ARG A 213 10.75 11.07 0.31
C ARG A 213 12.01 10.75 -0.48
N GLU A 214 12.33 11.55 -1.51
CA GLU A 214 13.52 11.37 -2.34
C GLU A 214 14.81 11.60 -1.54
N VAL A 215 14.82 12.60 -0.64
CA VAL A 215 15.95 12.85 0.28
C VAL A 215 16.25 11.60 1.12
N ALA A 216 15.22 10.98 1.68
CA ALA A 216 15.37 9.80 2.52
C ALA A 216 15.79 8.55 1.73
N LEU A 217 15.18 8.32 0.56
CA LEU A 217 15.53 7.20 -0.31
C LEU A 217 16.97 7.26 -0.79
N ARG A 218 17.43 8.45 -1.22
CA ARG A 218 18.81 8.61 -1.67
C ARG A 218 19.81 8.21 -0.61
N VAL A 219 19.62 8.62 0.65
CA VAL A 219 20.62 8.32 1.69
C VAL A 219 20.69 6.83 2.02
N ILE A 220 19.57 6.10 1.88
CA ILE A 220 19.53 4.63 1.98
C ILE A 220 20.33 3.99 0.84
N HIS A 221 20.08 4.42 -0.40
CA HIS A 221 20.83 3.90 -1.55
C HIS A 221 22.31 4.27 -1.50
N TRP A 222 22.62 5.51 -1.11
CA TRP A 222 23.98 6.00 -0.97
C TRP A 222 24.77 5.29 0.12
N ALA A 223 24.15 4.87 1.22
CA ALA A 223 24.80 4.01 2.21
C ALA A 223 25.24 2.69 1.56
N SER A 224 24.36 2.07 0.77
CA SER A 224 24.65 0.83 0.05
C SER A 224 25.82 1.03 -0.94
N LEU A 225 25.82 2.12 -1.72
CA LEU A 225 26.89 2.43 -2.66
C LEU A 225 28.22 2.74 -1.96
N PHE A 226 28.20 3.57 -0.91
CA PHE A 226 29.40 4.03 -0.22
C PHE A 226 30.20 2.90 0.43
N TYR A 227 29.49 1.93 1.01
CA TYR A 227 30.09 0.76 1.67
C TYR A 227 30.23 -0.47 0.75
N GLY A 228 29.38 -0.56 -0.28
CA GLY A 228 29.43 -1.59 -1.33
C GLY A 228 30.55 -1.40 -2.33
N LEU A 229 30.99 -0.16 -2.57
CA LEU A 229 32.06 0.21 -3.50
C LEU A 229 33.20 0.92 -2.74
N PRO A 230 33.94 0.20 -1.88
CA PRO A 230 34.98 0.79 -1.04
C PRO A 230 36.11 1.45 -1.85
N THR A 231 36.42 0.89 -3.02
CA THR A 231 37.60 1.22 -3.83
C THR A 231 37.23 1.85 -5.16
N GLU A 232 36.07 1.46 -5.70
CA GLU A 232 35.57 1.86 -7.01
C GLU A 232 34.87 3.23 -6.99
N LEU A 233 34.34 3.63 -5.82
CA LEU A 233 33.73 4.95 -5.68
C LEU A 233 34.84 6.01 -5.57
N ALA A 234 34.90 6.92 -6.55
CA ALA A 234 35.99 7.87 -6.67
C ALA A 234 36.16 8.73 -5.41
N PRO A 235 37.40 9.09 -5.01
CA PRO A 235 37.67 9.90 -3.82
C PRO A 235 36.86 11.19 -3.74
N ALA A 236 36.73 11.91 -4.86
CA ALA A 236 35.94 13.14 -4.95
C ALA A 236 34.45 12.90 -4.70
N VAL A 237 33.91 11.82 -5.26
CA VAL A 237 32.50 11.42 -5.06
C VAL A 237 32.25 11.10 -3.60
N ARG A 238 33.12 10.29 -2.97
CA ARG A 238 33.03 9.93 -1.54
C ARG A 238 32.98 11.17 -0.66
N LEU A 239 33.93 12.10 -0.83
CA LEU A 239 34.04 13.29 0.01
C LEU A 239 32.88 14.29 -0.19
N LEU A 240 32.46 14.51 -1.44
CA LEU A 240 31.34 15.41 -1.74
C LEU A 240 29.99 14.79 -1.37
N LEU A 241 29.83 13.46 -1.45
CA LEU A 241 28.68 12.75 -0.92
C LEU A 241 28.59 12.91 0.60
N LEU A 242 29.68 12.67 1.34
CA LEU A 242 29.71 12.88 2.79
C LEU A 242 29.34 14.32 3.16
N ASN A 243 29.79 15.32 2.39
CA ASN A 243 29.36 16.68 2.60
C ASN A 243 27.87 16.90 2.29
N SER A 244 27.34 16.28 1.22
CA SER A 244 25.93 16.35 0.83
C SER A 244 25.00 15.70 1.87
N LEU A 245 25.46 14.66 2.57
CA LEU A 245 24.71 14.04 3.67
C LEU A 245 24.37 15.03 4.80
N LEU A 246 25.18 16.06 5.02
CA LEU A 246 24.88 17.12 6.00
C LEU A 246 23.63 17.91 5.61
N ASP A 247 23.48 18.20 4.31
CA ASP A 247 22.30 18.89 3.78
C ASP A 247 21.06 17.97 3.84
N HIS A 248 21.24 16.67 3.58
CA HIS A 248 20.16 15.66 3.72
C HIS A 248 19.72 15.50 5.18
N ALA A 249 20.64 15.35 6.12
CA ALA A 249 20.33 15.24 7.54
C ALA A 249 19.64 16.50 8.06
N ALA A 250 20.11 17.69 7.66
CA ALA A 250 19.46 18.95 8.01
C ALA A 250 18.02 19.02 7.44
N TYR A 251 17.81 18.62 6.19
CA TYR A 251 16.48 18.55 5.60
C TYR A 251 15.57 17.59 6.40
N LEU A 252 16.01 16.35 6.59
CA LEU A 252 15.21 15.32 7.28
C LEU A 252 14.98 15.65 8.76
N ARG A 253 15.83 16.48 9.38
CA ARG A 253 15.67 16.91 10.76
C ARG A 253 14.74 18.11 10.93
N TYR A 254 14.70 19.02 9.97
CA TYR A 254 14.06 20.33 10.15
C TYR A 254 12.94 20.65 9.14
N LEU A 255 12.90 19.96 7.99
CA LEU A 255 11.98 20.23 6.87
C LEU A 255 11.13 19.00 6.47
N HIS A 256 11.25 17.90 7.20
CA HIS A 256 10.46 16.69 7.00
C HIS A 256 8.94 16.99 7.12
N ARG A 257 8.13 16.14 6.48
CA ARG A 257 6.67 16.15 6.57
C ARG A 257 6.20 15.62 7.92
N TRP A 258 4.92 15.82 8.20
CA TRP A 258 4.26 15.31 9.39
C TRP A 258 3.19 14.30 8.99
N GLY A 259 3.20 13.13 9.63
CA GLY A 259 2.23 12.06 9.45
C GLY A 259 2.38 11.25 8.16
N GLY A 260 1.58 10.18 8.07
CA GLY A 260 1.55 9.22 6.96
C GLY A 260 2.89 8.53 6.70
N ASN A 261 2.92 7.71 5.65
CA ASN A 261 4.10 6.94 5.27
C ASN A 261 5.35 7.80 4.99
N TRP A 262 5.17 9.10 4.70
CA TRP A 262 6.25 10.04 4.44
C TRP A 262 7.15 10.22 5.67
N LEU A 263 6.56 10.41 6.85
CA LEU A 263 7.34 10.65 8.06
C LEU A 263 8.15 9.40 8.43
N THR A 264 7.57 8.20 8.29
CA THR A 264 8.30 6.94 8.52
C THR A 264 9.50 6.82 7.59
N ARG A 265 9.31 7.09 6.29
CA ARG A 265 10.38 7.10 5.28
C ARG A 265 11.47 8.12 5.61
N GLU A 266 11.08 9.35 5.96
CA GLU A 266 12.01 10.43 6.27
C GLU A 266 12.84 10.15 7.52
N MET A 267 12.24 9.58 8.57
CA MET A 267 12.96 9.17 9.77
C MET A 267 13.86 7.96 9.53
N SER A 268 13.46 7.02 8.65
CA SER A 268 14.32 5.90 8.21
C SER A 268 15.58 6.42 7.52
N GLY A 269 15.43 7.42 6.65
CA GLY A 269 16.58 8.11 6.03
C GLY A 269 17.47 8.81 7.05
N LEU A 270 16.91 9.52 8.04
CA LEU A 270 17.70 10.22 9.06
C LEU A 270 18.45 9.23 9.97
N ALA A 271 17.78 8.16 10.40
CA ALA A 271 18.39 7.07 11.16
C ALA A 271 19.51 6.38 10.35
N THR A 272 19.31 6.21 9.04
CA THR A 272 20.34 5.68 8.14
C THR A 272 21.59 6.54 8.16
N ILE A 273 21.47 7.86 8.05
CA ILE A 273 22.63 8.76 8.11
C ILE A 273 23.35 8.61 9.46
N ALA A 274 22.59 8.61 10.55
CA ALA A 274 23.15 8.52 11.89
C ALA A 274 23.86 7.20 12.20
N LEU A 275 23.31 6.07 11.72
CA LEU A 275 23.86 4.74 11.99
C LEU A 275 25.00 4.38 11.04
N CYS A 276 24.93 4.84 9.78
CA CYS A 276 25.98 4.56 8.79
C CYS A 276 27.21 5.45 8.96
N TRP A 277 27.04 6.71 9.40
CA TRP A 277 28.14 7.66 9.59
C TRP A 277 28.12 8.29 11.00
N PRO A 278 28.36 7.48 12.05
CA PRO A 278 28.33 7.94 13.44
C PRO A 278 29.40 8.98 13.79
N GLU A 279 30.38 9.21 12.90
CA GLU A 279 31.44 10.20 13.07
C GLU A 279 30.93 11.64 12.97
N PHE A 280 29.72 11.87 12.46
CA PHE A 280 29.14 13.21 12.50
C PHE A 280 28.81 13.60 13.95
N LYS A 281 29.21 14.81 14.37
CA LYS A 281 28.93 15.35 15.72
C LYS A 281 27.47 15.27 16.15
N GLN A 282 26.56 15.30 15.18
CA GLN A 282 25.12 15.29 15.42
C GLN A 282 24.47 13.90 15.25
N ALA A 283 25.22 12.88 14.82
CA ALA A 283 24.69 11.55 14.49
C ALA A 283 23.80 10.98 15.60
N GLN A 284 24.27 10.97 16.85
CA GLN A 284 23.47 10.46 17.97
C GLN A 284 22.17 11.27 18.16
N SER A 285 22.23 12.60 18.08
CA SER A 285 21.02 13.44 18.20
C SER A 285 20.04 13.29 17.04
N TRP A 286 20.53 12.97 15.84
CA TRP A 286 19.69 12.61 14.70
C TRP A 286 19.01 11.26 14.90
N LEU A 287 19.74 10.26 15.42
CA LEU A 287 19.18 8.95 15.76
C LEU A 287 18.11 9.06 16.85
N ASP A 288 18.40 9.77 17.95
CA ASP A 288 17.46 9.96 19.05
C ASP A 288 16.16 10.62 18.57
N TYR A 289 16.29 11.62 17.68
CA TYR A 289 15.13 12.26 17.06
C TYR A 289 14.33 11.29 16.20
N ALA A 290 14.97 10.55 15.29
CA ALA A 290 14.31 9.60 14.41
C ALA A 290 13.60 8.50 15.21
N MET A 291 14.25 7.93 16.24
CA MET A 291 13.66 6.91 17.10
C MET A 291 12.51 7.45 17.94
N GLY A 292 12.62 8.68 18.45
CA GLY A 292 11.52 9.35 19.15
C GLY A 292 10.30 9.56 18.26
N GLN A 293 10.51 9.95 17.00
CA GLN A 293 9.44 10.07 16.02
C GLN A 293 8.83 8.70 15.68
N PHE A 294 9.63 7.65 15.47
CA PHE A 294 9.08 6.31 15.21
C PHE A 294 8.17 5.83 16.33
N CYS A 295 8.62 5.93 17.58
CA CYS A 295 7.80 5.53 18.73
C CYS A 295 6.41 6.18 18.71
N GLN A 296 6.33 7.48 18.36
CA GLN A 296 5.05 8.19 18.25
C GLN A 296 4.26 7.80 17.00
N GLN A 297 4.93 7.58 15.87
CA GLN A 297 4.27 7.31 14.59
C GLN A 297 3.71 5.90 14.48
N LEU A 298 4.32 4.90 15.11
CA LEU A 298 3.80 3.53 15.04
C LEU A 298 2.37 3.45 15.60
N ASP A 299 2.09 4.09 16.74
CA ASP A 299 0.75 4.09 17.32
C ASP A 299 -0.23 4.98 16.54
N GLN A 300 0.27 6.05 15.92
CA GLN A 300 -0.57 6.95 15.11
C GLN A 300 -0.93 6.34 13.76
N GLN A 301 -0.07 5.51 13.18
CA GLN A 301 -0.19 5.05 11.80
C GLN A 301 -0.41 3.54 11.65
N ILE A 302 -0.30 2.74 12.70
CA ILE A 302 -0.49 1.30 12.61
C ILE A 302 -1.49 0.89 13.68
N TYR A 303 -2.54 0.20 13.25
CA TYR A 303 -3.53 -0.34 14.16
C TYR A 303 -2.93 -1.42 15.08
N PRO A 304 -3.56 -1.70 16.24
CA PRO A 304 -3.11 -2.76 17.14
C PRO A 304 -3.00 -4.16 16.50
N ASP A 305 -3.74 -4.43 15.42
CA ASP A 305 -3.67 -5.68 14.66
C ASP A 305 -2.57 -5.68 13.56
N GLY A 306 -1.76 -4.63 13.49
CA GLY A 306 -0.61 -4.54 12.59
C GLY A 306 -0.88 -3.85 11.27
N VAL A 307 -2.13 -3.49 10.95
CA VAL A 307 -2.45 -2.89 9.65
C VAL A 307 -2.12 -1.40 9.64
N HIS A 308 -1.36 -0.96 8.63
CA HIS A 308 -1.09 0.46 8.42
C HIS A 308 -2.38 1.20 8.04
N LYS A 309 -2.64 2.33 8.70
CA LYS A 309 -3.92 3.05 8.64
C LYS A 309 -4.18 3.80 7.33
N GLU A 310 -3.23 3.81 6.39
CA GLU A 310 -3.55 4.24 5.02
C GLU A 310 -4.40 3.20 4.29
N LEU A 311 -4.48 1.97 4.82
CA LEU A 311 -5.29 0.88 4.29
C LEU A 311 -4.97 0.55 2.83
N THR A 312 -3.71 0.68 2.45
CA THR A 312 -3.17 0.26 1.15
C THR A 312 -2.09 -0.77 1.42
N SER A 313 -2.24 -1.96 0.85
CA SER A 313 -1.26 -3.03 1.00
C SER A 313 0.13 -2.64 0.46
N HIS A 314 0.17 -1.87 -0.63
CA HIS A 314 1.43 -1.36 -1.19
C HIS A 314 2.15 -0.40 -0.22
N TYR A 315 1.43 0.58 0.35
CA TYR A 315 2.05 1.51 1.31
C TYR A 315 2.30 0.87 2.68
N HIS A 316 1.53 -0.15 3.07
CA HIS A 316 1.86 -1.02 4.19
C HIS A 316 3.26 -1.63 4.01
N ARG A 317 3.54 -2.21 2.84
CA ARG A 317 4.84 -2.79 2.50
C ARG A 317 5.97 -1.76 2.51
N ILE A 318 5.72 -0.55 2.01
CA ILE A 318 6.67 0.58 2.03
C ILE A 318 7.06 0.96 3.46
N VAL A 319 6.08 1.11 4.35
CA VAL A 319 6.31 1.46 5.77
C VAL A 319 7.06 0.32 6.47
N LEU A 320 6.68 -0.93 6.23
CA LEU A 320 7.36 -2.09 6.79
C LEU A 320 8.85 -2.14 6.41
N ASN A 321 9.18 -1.86 5.15
CA ASN A 321 10.57 -1.76 4.69
C ASN A 321 11.36 -0.69 5.46
N ASP A 322 10.75 0.45 5.75
CA ASP A 322 11.40 1.53 6.50
C ASP A 322 11.71 1.12 7.94
N LEU A 323 10.77 0.44 8.60
CA LEU A 323 10.96 -0.08 9.95
C LEU A 323 12.04 -1.16 10.00
N GLN A 324 12.01 -2.09 9.04
CA GLN A 324 13.03 -3.14 8.92
C GLN A 324 14.41 -2.57 8.60
N ASN A 325 14.51 -1.55 7.74
CA ASN A 325 15.78 -0.87 7.44
C ASN A 325 16.44 -0.38 8.73
N VAL A 326 15.68 0.28 9.59
CA VAL A 326 16.17 0.82 10.87
C VAL A 326 16.55 -0.30 11.83
N ALA A 327 15.71 -1.33 11.98
CA ALA A 327 16.02 -2.50 12.82
C ALA A 327 17.33 -3.19 12.38
N ASN A 328 17.49 -3.42 11.08
CA ASN A 328 18.70 -4.02 10.51
C ASN A 328 19.94 -3.17 10.75
N LEU A 329 19.84 -1.85 10.56
CA LEU A 329 20.96 -0.94 10.81
C LEU A 329 21.35 -0.87 12.29
N LEU A 330 20.38 -0.94 13.20
CA LEU A 330 20.65 -1.03 14.64
C LEU A 330 21.46 -2.31 14.96
N MET A 331 21.02 -3.46 14.45
CA MET A 331 21.74 -4.74 14.63
C MET A 331 23.17 -4.66 14.09
N VAL A 332 23.35 -4.15 12.86
CA VAL A 332 24.68 -3.98 12.25
C VAL A 332 25.57 -3.03 13.06
N ALA A 333 24.98 -1.98 13.65
CA ALA A 333 25.67 -1.06 14.53
C ALA A 333 25.95 -1.64 15.94
N GLY A 334 25.59 -2.90 16.20
CA GLY A 334 25.74 -3.53 17.52
C GLY A 334 24.83 -2.94 18.60
N ARG A 335 23.70 -2.34 18.19
CA ARG A 335 22.70 -1.76 19.07
C ARG A 335 21.47 -2.65 19.15
N PRO A 336 20.83 -2.79 20.32
CA PRO A 336 19.60 -3.55 20.44
C PRO A 336 18.48 -2.88 19.62
N VAL A 337 17.66 -3.70 18.96
CA VAL A 337 16.42 -3.23 18.36
C VAL A 337 15.39 -3.07 19.49
N PRO A 338 14.70 -1.93 19.61
CA PRO A 338 13.67 -1.77 20.63
C PRO A 338 12.52 -2.75 20.42
N SER A 339 12.02 -3.37 21.50
CA SER A 339 10.94 -4.36 21.45
C SER A 339 9.66 -3.85 20.78
N PHE A 340 9.32 -2.57 20.97
CA PHE A 340 8.16 -1.95 20.32
C PHE A 340 8.27 -1.97 18.79
N LEU A 341 9.49 -1.84 18.25
CA LEU A 341 9.75 -1.86 16.82
C LEU A 341 9.70 -3.29 16.29
N GLU A 342 10.30 -4.23 17.01
CA GLU A 342 10.27 -5.66 16.67
C GLU A 342 8.83 -6.19 16.61
N GLN A 343 8.06 -6.00 17.69
CA GLN A 343 6.67 -6.43 17.77
C GLN A 343 5.84 -5.86 16.64
N ARG A 344 6.04 -4.58 16.31
CA ARG A 344 5.28 -3.92 15.26
C ARG A 344 5.62 -4.45 13.87
N ILE A 345 6.89 -4.73 13.60
CA ILE A 345 7.34 -5.36 12.34
C ILE A 345 6.71 -6.76 12.19
N GLU A 346 6.69 -7.57 13.26
CA GLU A 346 6.08 -8.90 13.22
C GLU A 346 4.58 -8.87 12.93
N GLN A 347 3.85 -7.92 13.55
CA GLN A 347 2.42 -7.73 13.31
C GLN A 347 2.13 -7.35 11.86
N MET A 348 2.92 -6.42 11.30
CA MET A 348 2.81 -6.01 9.89
C MET A 348 3.13 -7.17 8.93
N LEU A 349 4.16 -7.97 9.22
CA LEU A 349 4.47 -9.18 8.46
C LEU A 349 3.34 -10.21 8.51
N THR A 350 2.72 -10.38 9.69
CA THR A 350 1.55 -11.25 9.86
C THR A 350 0.40 -10.78 8.97
N TYR A 351 0.16 -9.48 8.87
CA TYR A 351 -0.84 -8.95 7.94
C TYR A 351 -0.56 -9.34 6.48
N LEU A 352 0.67 -9.12 5.99
CA LEU A 352 1.02 -9.44 4.61
C LEU A 352 0.87 -10.93 4.30
N ALA A 353 1.31 -11.81 5.20
CA ALA A 353 1.17 -13.25 5.02
C ALA A 353 -0.29 -13.67 4.98
N TYR A 354 -1.08 -13.27 5.98
CA TYR A 354 -2.43 -13.80 6.15
C TYR A 354 -3.48 -13.16 5.24
N SER A 355 -3.25 -11.93 4.76
CA SER A 355 -4.14 -11.25 3.81
C SER A 355 -3.86 -11.58 2.34
N ALA A 356 -2.73 -12.23 2.03
CA ALA A 356 -2.38 -12.60 0.68
C ALA A 356 -3.48 -13.43 0.01
N SER A 357 -3.70 -13.15 -1.27
CA SER A 357 -4.58 -13.91 -2.15
C SER A 357 -3.99 -15.31 -2.41
N PRO A 358 -4.77 -16.29 -2.94
CA PRO A 358 -4.26 -17.62 -3.28
C PRO A 358 -3.09 -17.61 -4.27
N ASP A 359 -2.93 -16.59 -5.11
CA ASP A 359 -1.76 -16.44 -6.00
C ASP A 359 -0.51 -15.89 -5.28
N GLY A 360 -0.60 -15.69 -3.96
CA GLY A 360 0.46 -15.19 -3.09
C GLY A 360 0.65 -13.67 -3.10
N LYS A 361 -0.17 -12.94 -3.85
CA LYS A 361 -0.04 -11.49 -3.97
C LYS A 361 -0.82 -10.75 -2.89
N ALA A 362 -0.37 -9.51 -2.64
CA ALA A 362 -1.02 -8.55 -1.77
C ALA A 362 -2.42 -8.17 -2.26
N LEU A 363 -3.24 -7.67 -1.34
CA LEU A 363 -4.53 -7.07 -1.67
C LEU A 363 -4.35 -5.90 -2.65
N LEU A 364 -5.06 -5.94 -3.76
CA LEU A 364 -5.22 -4.81 -4.67
C LEU A 364 -6.30 -3.88 -4.10
N ASN A 365 -5.95 -3.06 -3.11
CA ASN A 365 -6.91 -2.15 -2.47
C ASN A 365 -6.38 -0.72 -2.44
N ASN A 366 -7.27 0.28 -2.53
CA ASN A 366 -6.88 1.69 -2.54
C ASN A 366 -5.76 1.96 -3.57
N ASP A 367 -4.81 2.84 -3.26
CA ASP A 367 -3.62 3.04 -4.10
C ASP A 367 -2.58 1.90 -3.97
N SER A 368 -2.98 0.65 -4.13
CA SER A 368 -2.07 -0.49 -4.20
C SER A 368 -1.87 -1.00 -5.62
N ASP A 369 -0.70 -1.62 -5.83
CA ASP A 369 -0.42 -2.47 -6.98
C ASP A 369 -0.61 -3.94 -6.58
N HIS A 370 -0.68 -4.84 -7.56
CA HIS A 370 -0.82 -6.28 -7.32
C HIS A 370 0.53 -6.92 -6.99
N ASP A 371 1.12 -6.49 -5.86
CA ASP A 371 2.49 -6.83 -5.46
C ASP A 371 2.65 -8.31 -5.08
N ASP A 372 3.65 -8.99 -5.63
CA ASP A 372 4.09 -10.31 -5.15
C ASP A 372 5.06 -10.13 -3.97
N ASN A 373 4.62 -10.57 -2.79
CA ASN A 373 5.41 -10.46 -1.56
C ASN A 373 5.90 -11.81 -1.04
N ARG A 374 5.74 -12.91 -1.80
CA ARG A 374 6.05 -14.27 -1.31
C ARG A 374 7.51 -14.42 -0.91
N GLU A 375 8.45 -14.04 -1.77
CA GLU A 375 9.89 -14.13 -1.47
C GLU A 375 10.25 -13.32 -0.22
N PHE A 376 9.69 -12.11 -0.12
CA PHE A 376 9.90 -11.25 1.03
C PHE A 376 9.37 -11.87 2.33
N ILE A 377 8.14 -12.40 2.31
CA ILE A 377 7.52 -13.05 3.46
C ILE A 377 8.27 -14.34 3.81
N GLN A 378 8.74 -15.12 2.84
CA GLN A 378 9.51 -16.34 3.06
C GLN A 378 10.85 -16.03 3.76
N GLN A 379 11.56 -14.99 3.32
CA GLN A 379 12.80 -14.56 3.99
C GLN A 379 12.53 -14.05 5.41
N ALA A 380 11.40 -13.36 5.62
CA ALA A 380 10.97 -12.95 6.94
C ALA A 380 10.59 -14.16 7.82
N ALA A 381 9.92 -15.17 7.27
CA ALA A 381 9.52 -16.38 7.99
C ALA A 381 10.71 -17.09 8.64
N ILE A 382 11.84 -17.15 7.93
CA ILE A 382 13.11 -17.69 8.46
C ILE A 382 13.62 -16.82 9.61
N THR A 383 13.65 -15.51 9.41
CA THR A 383 14.22 -14.55 10.39
C THR A 383 13.40 -14.49 11.68
N TRP A 384 12.08 -14.64 11.57
CA TRP A 384 11.13 -14.52 12.66
C TRP A 384 10.67 -15.86 13.22
N GLU A 385 11.23 -16.97 12.73
CA GLU A 385 10.86 -18.34 13.13
C GLU A 385 9.34 -18.60 13.00
N ARG A 386 8.76 -18.20 11.86
CA ARG A 386 7.34 -18.30 11.53
C ARG A 386 7.08 -19.36 10.45
N PRO A 387 7.13 -20.66 10.78
CA PRO A 387 6.89 -21.73 9.79
C PRO A 387 5.47 -21.69 9.22
N ASP A 388 4.53 -21.02 9.89
CA ASP A 388 3.20 -20.74 9.37
C ASP A 388 3.23 -19.77 8.19
N TRP A 389 4.09 -18.74 8.21
CA TRP A 389 4.24 -17.86 7.05
C TRP A 389 4.85 -18.59 5.85
N THR A 390 5.82 -19.48 6.08
CA THR A 390 6.37 -20.35 5.03
C THR A 390 5.27 -21.23 4.43
N TYR A 391 4.43 -21.84 5.26
CA TYR A 391 3.30 -22.65 4.80
C TYR A 391 2.33 -21.87 3.93
N ILE A 392 2.01 -20.64 4.32
CA ILE A 392 1.11 -19.77 3.57
C ILE A 392 1.67 -19.45 2.18
N VAL A 393 2.92 -18.98 2.08
CA VAL A 393 3.48 -18.51 0.80
C VAL A 393 3.94 -19.62 -0.13
N THR A 394 4.06 -20.84 0.39
CA THR A 394 4.36 -22.06 -0.38
C THR A 394 3.12 -22.92 -0.64
N HIS A 395 1.93 -22.38 -0.35
CA HIS A 395 0.66 -23.06 -0.61
C HIS A 395 0.57 -24.45 0.07
N GLY A 396 1.12 -24.54 1.28
CA GLY A 396 1.17 -25.76 2.08
C GLY A 396 2.30 -26.75 1.75
N GLN A 397 3.20 -26.44 0.80
CA GLN A 397 4.28 -27.34 0.41
C GLN A 397 5.40 -27.43 1.47
N GLU A 398 5.68 -26.33 2.18
CA GLU A 398 6.74 -26.25 3.20
C GLU A 398 6.23 -25.62 4.50
N GLY A 399 7.00 -25.70 5.59
CA GLY A 399 6.60 -25.08 6.87
C GLY A 399 5.53 -25.89 7.63
N CYS A 400 4.75 -25.19 8.47
CA CYS A 400 3.72 -25.79 9.32
C CYS A 400 2.38 -25.08 9.12
N PRO A 401 1.24 -25.80 9.02
CA PRO A 401 -0.06 -25.15 8.90
C PRO A 401 -0.34 -24.23 10.11
N PRO A 402 -0.97 -23.06 9.91
CA PRO A 402 -1.38 -22.20 11.01
C PRO A 402 -2.29 -22.92 12.03
N ASP A 403 -2.05 -22.69 13.32
CA ASP A 403 -2.89 -23.22 14.42
C ASP A 403 -4.16 -22.35 14.62
N ARG A 404 -4.90 -22.13 13.53
CA ARG A 404 -6.15 -21.34 13.52
C ARG A 404 -6.98 -21.65 12.28
N LEU A 405 -8.20 -21.13 12.24
CA LEU A 405 -9.02 -21.16 11.04
C LEU A 405 -8.27 -20.52 9.87
N PRO A 406 -8.42 -21.03 8.63
CA PRO A 406 -7.85 -20.41 7.45
C PRO A 406 -8.31 -18.93 7.32
N SER A 407 -9.59 -18.68 7.58
CA SER A 407 -10.15 -17.32 7.58
C SER A 407 -9.65 -16.48 8.76
N ILE A 408 -9.48 -15.18 8.51
CA ILE A 408 -8.97 -14.19 9.47
C ILE A 408 -9.65 -12.84 9.25
N ALA A 409 -9.78 -12.05 10.31
CA ALA A 409 -10.23 -10.67 10.22
C ALA A 409 -9.24 -9.72 10.91
N PHE A 410 -8.89 -8.64 10.21
CA PHE A 410 -8.15 -7.50 10.75
C PHE A 410 -9.18 -6.45 11.17
N LEU A 411 -9.63 -6.55 12.42
CA LEU A 411 -10.85 -5.87 12.90
C LEU A 411 -10.71 -4.36 13.02
N TRP A 412 -9.48 -3.83 13.12
CA TRP A 412 -9.27 -2.39 13.13
C TRP A 412 -9.26 -1.81 11.73
N ALA A 413 -8.64 -2.54 10.79
CA ALA A 413 -8.69 -2.22 9.37
C ALA A 413 -10.05 -2.50 8.73
N GLY A 414 -10.86 -3.37 9.35
CA GLY A 414 -12.12 -3.86 8.80
C GLY A 414 -11.95 -4.73 7.56
N GLN A 415 -10.86 -5.49 7.47
CA GLN A 415 -10.62 -6.39 6.34
C GLN A 415 -10.87 -7.83 6.76
N VAL A 416 -11.89 -8.46 6.17
CA VAL A 416 -12.29 -9.84 6.45
C VAL A 416 -11.81 -10.73 5.30
N ILE A 417 -10.88 -11.63 5.61
CA ILE A 417 -10.30 -12.58 4.67
C ILE A 417 -10.92 -13.94 4.95
N SER A 418 -11.82 -14.37 4.06
CA SER A 418 -12.42 -15.69 4.10
C SER A 418 -11.65 -16.62 3.17
N ARG A 419 -11.30 -17.83 3.64
CA ARG A 419 -10.66 -18.84 2.79
C ARG A 419 -11.02 -20.28 3.16
N SER A 420 -11.03 -21.18 2.18
CA SER A 420 -11.24 -22.62 2.43
C SER A 420 -10.05 -23.27 3.12
N ASP A 421 -8.85 -22.96 2.64
CA ASP A 421 -7.57 -23.57 3.00
C ASP A 421 -6.43 -22.68 2.45
N TRP A 422 -5.22 -23.21 2.36
CA TRP A 422 -4.02 -22.50 1.89
C TRP A 422 -3.48 -23.07 0.57
N GLU A 423 -4.21 -23.95 -0.10
CA GLU A 423 -3.81 -24.50 -1.39
C GLU A 423 -4.04 -23.49 -2.52
N GLU A 424 -3.42 -23.71 -3.67
CA GLU A 424 -3.58 -22.87 -4.87
C GLU A 424 -5.04 -22.80 -5.37
N GLN A 425 -5.79 -23.89 -5.19
CA GLN A 425 -7.19 -24.00 -5.61
C GLN A 425 -8.19 -23.43 -4.57
N ALA A 426 -7.69 -22.88 -3.46
CA ALA A 426 -8.51 -22.39 -2.36
C ALA A 426 -9.57 -21.38 -2.83
N HIS A 427 -10.76 -21.49 -2.24
CA HIS A 427 -11.72 -20.39 -2.25
C HIS A 427 -11.17 -19.28 -1.37
N TRP A 428 -11.28 -18.03 -1.81
CA TRP A 428 -10.81 -16.87 -1.10
C TRP A 428 -11.68 -15.65 -1.38
N SER A 429 -11.89 -14.80 -0.37
CA SER A 429 -12.48 -13.49 -0.58
C SER A 429 -11.99 -12.47 0.44
N CYS A 430 -11.84 -11.22 0.00
CA CYS A 430 -11.60 -10.06 0.87
C CYS A 430 -12.84 -9.17 0.86
N PHE A 431 -13.46 -9.01 2.03
CA PHE A 431 -14.59 -8.11 2.24
C PHE A 431 -14.17 -6.92 3.10
N ASP A 432 -14.30 -5.71 2.55
CA ASP A 432 -13.91 -4.47 3.22
C ASP A 432 -15.11 -3.84 3.96
N ILE A 433 -15.06 -3.87 5.28
CA ILE A 433 -16.00 -3.23 6.21
C ILE A 433 -15.33 -2.10 7.00
N GLY A 434 -14.14 -1.69 6.59
CA GLY A 434 -13.25 -0.77 7.27
C GLY A 434 -13.65 0.70 7.21
N PRO A 435 -12.85 1.56 7.87
CA PRO A 435 -12.92 3.00 7.65
C PRO A 435 -12.26 3.35 6.30
N SER A 436 -12.32 4.61 5.88
CA SER A 436 -11.66 5.05 4.65
C SER A 436 -10.13 4.98 4.72
N GLY A 437 -9.52 5.24 5.88
CA GLY A 437 -8.06 5.37 6.05
C GLY A 437 -7.62 6.82 6.29
N ILE A 438 -6.33 7.07 6.57
CA ILE A 438 -5.86 8.36 7.13
C ILE A 438 -5.38 9.43 6.13
N ASN A 439 -5.44 9.20 4.82
CA ASN A 439 -4.86 10.14 3.85
C ASN A 439 -5.56 10.17 2.48
N TYR A 440 -4.88 10.66 1.44
CA TYR A 440 -5.46 10.84 0.11
C TYR A 440 -5.42 9.59 -0.78
N HIS A 441 -4.78 8.50 -0.34
CA HIS A 441 -4.70 7.23 -1.07
C HIS A 441 -6.00 6.43 -1.03
N ILE A 442 -7.00 6.93 -0.31
CA ILE A 442 -8.30 6.30 -0.15
C ILE A 442 -9.11 6.33 -1.44
N HIS A 443 -9.88 5.27 -1.63
CA HIS A 443 -10.89 5.08 -2.65
C HIS A 443 -12.29 5.12 -1.99
N HIS A 444 -13.33 5.25 -2.80
CA HIS A 444 -14.72 5.25 -2.35
C HIS A 444 -15.34 3.87 -2.57
N ASP A 445 -14.85 2.89 -1.82
CA ASP A 445 -14.99 1.46 -2.06
C ASP A 445 -15.53 0.68 -0.85
N LYS A 446 -16.04 1.34 0.18
CA LYS A 446 -16.55 0.65 1.38
C LYS A 446 -17.60 -0.40 0.99
N LEU A 447 -17.51 -1.59 1.59
CA LEU A 447 -18.29 -2.77 1.25
C LEU A 447 -17.88 -3.49 -0.04
N HIS A 448 -16.71 -3.15 -0.61
CA HIS A 448 -16.09 -3.89 -1.70
C HIS A 448 -15.88 -5.36 -1.31
N LEU A 449 -16.12 -6.25 -2.28
CA LEU A 449 -15.86 -7.68 -2.18
C LEU A 449 -15.01 -8.14 -3.37
N SER A 450 -13.83 -8.70 -3.09
CA SER A 450 -13.03 -9.46 -4.05
C SER A 450 -13.18 -10.96 -3.79
N LEU A 451 -13.14 -11.78 -4.84
CA LEU A 451 -13.43 -13.22 -4.77
C LEU A 451 -12.61 -14.01 -5.78
N SER A 452 -11.98 -15.08 -5.30
CA SER A 452 -11.17 -16.01 -6.07
C SER A 452 -11.49 -17.44 -5.69
N ALA A 453 -11.41 -18.37 -6.63
CA ALA A 453 -11.51 -19.81 -6.36
C ALA A 453 -10.89 -20.58 -7.51
N TYR A 454 -10.36 -21.77 -7.22
CA TYR A 454 -9.80 -22.67 -8.22
C TYR A 454 -8.70 -21.99 -9.07
N ASP A 455 -7.73 -21.35 -8.39
CA ASP A 455 -6.60 -20.63 -9.00
C ASP A 455 -7.00 -19.50 -9.96
N ARG A 456 -8.18 -18.90 -9.74
CA ARG A 456 -8.65 -17.77 -10.54
C ARG A 456 -9.28 -16.67 -9.70
N HIS A 457 -8.88 -15.45 -10.02
CA HIS A 457 -9.56 -14.24 -9.58
C HIS A 457 -10.82 -14.05 -10.42
N PHE A 458 -11.97 -13.93 -9.78
CA PHE A 458 -13.22 -13.64 -10.47
C PHE A 458 -13.62 -12.20 -10.28
N LEU A 459 -13.87 -11.78 -9.04
CA LEU A 459 -14.26 -10.40 -8.72
C LEU A 459 -13.07 -9.68 -8.11
N VAL A 460 -12.72 -8.53 -8.68
CA VAL A 460 -11.50 -7.80 -8.28
C VAL A 460 -11.77 -6.33 -8.09
N ASP A 461 -10.91 -5.68 -7.32
CA ASP A 461 -10.73 -4.24 -7.38
C ASP A 461 -10.12 -3.82 -8.71
N SER A 462 -10.40 -2.59 -9.15
CA SER A 462 -9.87 -2.05 -10.39
C SER A 462 -8.42 -1.56 -10.27
N GLY A 463 -7.91 -1.32 -9.06
CA GLY A 463 -6.56 -0.80 -8.82
C GLY A 463 -6.46 0.72 -9.00
N ARG A 464 -5.23 1.26 -9.07
CA ARG A 464 -5.00 2.73 -8.98
C ARG A 464 -4.68 3.46 -10.29
N TYR A 465 -4.14 2.75 -11.28
CA TYR A 465 -3.67 3.26 -12.58
C TYR A 465 -2.64 4.40 -12.54
N SER A 466 -3.03 5.65 -12.30
CA SER A 466 -2.12 6.80 -12.41
C SER A 466 -2.44 7.89 -11.41
N TYR A 467 -1.53 8.83 -11.17
CA TYR A 467 -1.78 10.01 -10.32
C TYR A 467 -2.15 11.27 -11.12
N GLN A 468 -2.29 11.15 -12.43
CA GLN A 468 -2.64 12.25 -13.31
C GLN A 468 -4.14 12.52 -13.23
N ARG A 469 -4.53 13.74 -12.85
CA ARG A 469 -5.94 14.13 -12.67
C ARG A 469 -6.69 14.19 -14.00
N ASN A 470 -7.17 13.04 -14.47
CA ASN A 470 -7.93 12.82 -15.69
C ASN A 470 -9.19 11.96 -15.36
N PRO A 471 -10.08 11.68 -16.33
CA PRO A 471 -11.27 10.85 -16.08
C PRO A 471 -10.97 9.46 -15.49
N PHE A 472 -9.87 8.82 -15.88
CA PHE A 472 -9.46 7.53 -15.31
C PHE A 472 -9.08 7.66 -13.83
N TRP A 473 -8.37 8.71 -13.43
CA TRP A 473 -8.05 8.96 -12.02
C TRP A 473 -9.30 9.12 -11.16
N HIS A 474 -10.35 9.75 -11.70
CA HIS A 474 -11.64 9.84 -11.01
C HIS A 474 -12.37 8.50 -10.95
N TYR A 475 -12.30 7.69 -12.02
CA TYR A 475 -12.90 6.36 -12.08
C TYR A 475 -12.27 5.41 -11.07
N PHE A 476 -10.95 5.23 -11.10
CA PHE A 476 -10.22 4.26 -10.27
C PHE A 476 -10.30 4.56 -8.76
N ARG A 477 -10.57 5.81 -8.36
CA ARG A 477 -10.77 6.16 -6.95
C ARG A 477 -12.24 6.18 -6.53
N GLY A 478 -13.15 6.10 -7.49
CA GLY A 478 -14.59 6.26 -7.29
C GLY A 478 -15.29 4.91 -7.27
N SER A 479 -16.45 4.87 -6.59
CA SER A 479 -17.31 3.68 -6.48
C SER A 479 -17.63 2.99 -7.81
N SER A 480 -17.57 3.70 -8.94
CA SER A 480 -17.79 3.13 -10.27
C SER A 480 -16.80 2.04 -10.68
N SER A 481 -15.65 1.94 -10.00
CA SER A 481 -14.59 0.96 -10.25
C SER A 481 -14.50 -0.15 -9.20
N HIS A 482 -15.45 -0.20 -8.25
CA HIS A 482 -15.46 -1.16 -7.14
C HIS A 482 -16.75 -1.98 -7.12
N ASN A 483 -16.71 -3.11 -6.42
CA ASN A 483 -17.84 -4.04 -6.30
C ASN A 483 -18.85 -3.55 -5.26
N VAL A 484 -19.52 -2.43 -5.54
CA VAL A 484 -20.41 -1.71 -4.61
C VAL A 484 -21.75 -1.34 -5.28
N ILE A 485 -22.63 -0.66 -4.54
CA ILE A 485 -23.91 -0.14 -5.05
C ILE A 485 -23.78 1.36 -5.35
N LEU A 486 -24.19 1.79 -6.54
CA LEU A 486 -24.47 3.18 -6.86
C LEU A 486 -25.95 3.48 -6.63
N VAL A 487 -26.25 4.70 -6.19
CA VAL A 487 -27.63 5.16 -5.94
C VAL A 487 -27.89 6.42 -6.77
N ASP A 488 -28.90 6.38 -7.62
CA ASP A 488 -29.22 7.42 -8.61
C ASP A 488 -28.00 7.82 -9.47
N GLY A 489 -27.16 6.83 -9.80
CA GLY A 489 -25.89 7.02 -10.52
C GLY A 489 -24.79 7.69 -9.71
N LYS A 490 -24.94 7.82 -8.39
CA LYS A 490 -23.95 8.42 -7.47
C LYS A 490 -23.22 7.34 -6.68
N GLY A 491 -21.91 7.51 -6.56
CA GLY A 491 -21.05 6.71 -5.69
C GLY A 491 -21.03 7.23 -4.25
N GLN A 492 -20.31 6.49 -3.41
CA GLN A 492 -20.01 6.85 -2.04
C GLN A 492 -19.09 8.09 -1.98
N GLY A 493 -19.20 8.85 -0.90
CA GLY A 493 -18.39 10.04 -0.60
C GLY A 493 -17.54 9.85 0.65
N GLU A 494 -17.43 10.89 1.47
CA GLU A 494 -16.70 10.84 2.75
C GLU A 494 -17.41 9.94 3.77
N ASP A 495 -16.61 9.19 4.52
CA ASP A 495 -17.00 8.32 5.64
C ASP A 495 -16.01 8.49 6.81
N CYS A 496 -16.10 7.63 7.85
CA CYS A 496 -15.15 7.60 8.94
C CYS A 496 -13.73 7.33 8.44
N TRP A 497 -12.78 8.19 8.84
CA TRP A 497 -11.37 8.09 8.42
C TRP A 497 -10.63 6.97 9.15
N GLU A 498 -10.95 6.73 10.42
CA GLU A 498 -10.27 5.75 11.26
C GLU A 498 -11.23 5.06 12.22
N GLN A 499 -10.90 3.82 12.59
CA GLN A 499 -11.52 3.15 13.73
C GLN A 499 -10.84 3.51 15.05
N ALA A 500 -11.68 3.72 16.07
CA ALA A 500 -11.26 3.90 17.45
C ALA A 500 -11.28 2.59 18.25
N GLU A 501 -12.07 1.61 17.81
CA GLU A 501 -12.27 0.31 18.46
C GLU A 501 -12.35 -0.79 17.39
N PRO A 502 -12.01 -2.05 17.71
CA PRO A 502 -12.08 -3.15 16.76
C PRO A 502 -13.55 -3.51 16.42
N LEU A 503 -13.80 -3.89 15.17
CA LEU A 503 -15.12 -4.31 14.65
C LEU A 503 -15.53 -5.72 15.06
N THR A 504 -15.49 -6.04 16.37
CA THR A 504 -15.76 -7.39 16.90
C THR A 504 -17.21 -7.85 16.69
N ASP A 505 -18.17 -6.92 16.67
CA ASP A 505 -19.59 -7.24 16.50
C ASP A 505 -20.02 -7.39 15.04
N GLN A 506 -19.07 -7.26 14.10
CA GLN A 506 -19.32 -7.30 12.67
C GLN A 506 -18.95 -8.63 12.02
N VAL A 507 -18.17 -9.47 12.71
CA VAL A 507 -17.56 -10.68 12.13
C VAL A 507 -17.84 -11.92 12.98
N THR A 508 -18.03 -13.06 12.34
CA THR A 508 -18.10 -14.39 12.95
C THR A 508 -17.44 -15.39 12.01
N LEU A 509 -16.32 -15.97 12.45
CA LEU A 509 -15.58 -16.97 11.70
C LEU A 509 -15.72 -18.33 12.40
N THR A 510 -16.09 -19.36 11.65
CA THR A 510 -16.29 -20.73 12.16
C THR A 510 -15.68 -21.75 11.19
N PRO A 511 -15.51 -23.03 11.59
CA PRO A 511 -15.07 -24.06 10.66
C PRO A 511 -15.98 -24.21 9.43
N ASP A 512 -17.30 -24.09 9.60
CA ASP A 512 -18.28 -24.35 8.53
C ASP A 512 -18.59 -23.15 7.65
N PHE A 513 -18.53 -21.94 8.21
CA PHE A 513 -18.88 -20.71 7.50
C PHE A 513 -18.25 -19.46 8.12
N ASP A 514 -18.16 -18.41 7.30
CA ASP A 514 -17.85 -17.05 7.76
C ASP A 514 -19.06 -16.15 7.54
N PHE A 515 -19.29 -15.25 8.48
CA PHE A 515 -20.29 -14.19 8.38
C PHE A 515 -19.64 -12.85 8.73
N ALA A 516 -19.82 -11.87 7.87
CA ALA A 516 -19.45 -10.50 8.16
C ALA A 516 -20.47 -9.51 7.61
N TRP A 517 -20.62 -8.36 8.27
CA TRP A 517 -21.46 -7.28 7.77
C TRP A 517 -20.81 -5.91 7.97
N GLY A 518 -21.07 -5.00 7.04
CA GLY A 518 -20.63 -3.61 7.10
C GLY A 518 -21.73 -2.66 6.65
N ARG A 519 -21.60 -1.39 7.00
CA ARG A 519 -22.53 -0.34 6.62
C ARG A 519 -21.78 0.88 6.11
N PHE A 520 -22.23 1.41 4.99
CA PHE A 520 -21.95 2.78 4.55
C PHE A 520 -23.16 3.65 4.89
N ASP A 521 -22.97 4.56 5.85
CA ASP A 521 -23.91 5.61 6.25
C ASP A 521 -23.38 7.02 5.98
N GLY A 522 -22.28 7.10 5.23
CA GLY A 522 -21.71 8.34 4.70
C GLY A 522 -22.56 8.98 3.61
N LEU A 523 -22.06 10.08 3.05
CA LEU A 523 -22.78 10.85 2.04
C LEU A 523 -22.63 10.23 0.65
N PHE A 524 -23.71 10.21 -0.13
CA PHE A 524 -23.65 10.06 -1.58
C PHE A 524 -23.64 11.47 -2.22
N PRO A 525 -22.49 11.95 -2.74
CA PRO A 525 -22.38 13.35 -3.16
C PRO A 525 -23.39 13.75 -4.24
N GLY A 526 -24.17 14.80 -3.95
CA GLY A 526 -25.21 15.31 -4.86
C GLY A 526 -26.52 14.52 -4.85
N LEU A 527 -26.70 13.57 -3.93
CA LEU A 527 -27.95 12.86 -3.73
C LEU A 527 -28.93 13.68 -2.85
N MET A 528 -30.22 13.70 -3.21
CA MET A 528 -31.28 14.24 -2.34
C MET A 528 -31.84 13.16 -1.42
N GLY A 529 -32.24 13.50 -0.20
CA GLY A 529 -32.76 12.55 0.79
C GLY A 529 -31.66 11.75 1.49
N THR A 530 -32.04 10.69 2.21
CA THR A 530 -31.13 9.82 2.95
C THR A 530 -31.12 8.41 2.40
N VAL A 531 -29.92 7.84 2.33
CA VAL A 531 -29.70 6.45 1.93
C VAL A 531 -28.60 5.86 2.78
N THR A 532 -28.80 4.65 3.28
CA THR A 532 -27.72 3.82 3.83
C THR A 532 -27.64 2.52 3.04
N HIS A 533 -26.41 2.04 2.87
CA HIS A 533 -26.12 0.75 2.26
C HIS A 533 -25.51 -0.15 3.33
N THR A 534 -26.16 -1.27 3.64
CA THR A 534 -25.59 -2.31 4.50
C THR A 534 -25.37 -3.55 3.66
N ARG A 535 -24.20 -4.19 3.77
CA ARG A 535 -23.88 -5.45 3.10
C ARG A 535 -23.54 -6.50 4.14
N SER A 536 -24.12 -7.68 4.00
CA SER A 536 -23.72 -8.88 4.74
C SER A 536 -23.19 -9.92 3.75
N VAL A 537 -22.10 -10.57 4.11
CA VAL A 537 -21.47 -11.63 3.33
C VAL A 537 -21.45 -12.90 4.17
N VAL A 538 -22.01 -13.98 3.63
CA VAL A 538 -21.89 -15.34 4.15
C VAL A 538 -21.01 -16.13 3.20
N TYR A 539 -19.90 -16.66 3.68
CA TYR A 539 -19.13 -17.66 2.94
C TYR A 539 -19.40 -19.03 3.55
N LEU A 540 -20.10 -19.89 2.81
CA LEU A 540 -20.30 -21.28 3.21
C LEU A 540 -19.10 -22.09 2.70
N ARG A 541 -18.25 -22.54 3.63
CA ARG A 541 -16.88 -22.97 3.31
C ARG A 541 -16.85 -24.13 2.31
N HIS A 542 -15.95 -24.04 1.34
CA HIS A 542 -15.81 -24.97 0.21
C HIS A 542 -17.02 -25.03 -0.73
N ARG A 543 -18.00 -24.12 -0.59
CA ARG A 543 -19.22 -24.13 -1.41
C ARG A 543 -19.37 -22.85 -2.21
N TYR A 544 -19.82 -21.77 -1.59
CA TYR A 544 -20.21 -20.53 -2.29
C TYR A 544 -20.41 -19.37 -1.31
N TRP A 545 -20.60 -18.16 -1.86
CA TRP A 545 -20.94 -16.97 -1.08
C TRP A 545 -22.39 -16.55 -1.31
N VAL A 546 -23.04 -16.10 -0.24
CA VAL A 546 -24.32 -15.39 -0.27
C VAL A 546 -24.09 -13.98 0.23
N VAL A 547 -24.35 -12.99 -0.62
CA VAL A 547 -24.23 -11.58 -0.26
C VAL A 547 -25.61 -10.97 -0.23
N VAL A 548 -25.94 -10.27 0.85
CA VAL A 548 -27.19 -9.53 0.98
C VAL A 548 -26.88 -8.05 1.09
N ASP A 549 -27.52 -7.27 0.24
CA ASP A 549 -27.48 -5.81 0.26
C ASP A 549 -28.82 -5.27 0.75
N TRP A 550 -28.78 -4.41 1.76
CA TRP A 550 -29.91 -3.61 2.22
C TRP A 550 -29.71 -2.16 1.81
N ILE A 551 -30.72 -1.61 1.16
CA ILE A 551 -30.81 -0.19 0.86
C ILE A 551 -31.93 0.37 1.73
N THR A 552 -31.56 1.18 2.72
CA THR A 552 -32.55 1.93 3.51
C THR A 552 -32.65 3.32 2.90
N SER A 553 -33.83 3.71 2.42
CA SER A 553 -34.06 5.02 1.82
C SER A 553 -35.41 5.62 2.19
N ASP A 554 -35.41 6.95 2.27
CA ASP A 554 -36.59 7.81 2.44
C ASP A 554 -37.34 8.12 1.14
N LEU A 555 -36.74 7.83 -0.02
CA LEU A 555 -37.30 8.12 -1.34
C LEU A 555 -37.17 6.89 -2.27
N PRO A 556 -37.99 6.80 -3.33
CA PRO A 556 -37.72 5.88 -4.44
C PRO A 556 -36.36 6.15 -5.08
N ARG A 557 -35.63 5.09 -5.45
CA ARG A 557 -34.27 5.17 -6.00
C ARG A 557 -34.11 4.33 -7.25
N THR A 558 -33.16 4.72 -8.10
CA THR A 558 -32.50 3.79 -9.02
C THR A 558 -31.23 3.29 -8.37
N ILE A 559 -31.03 1.98 -8.31
CA ILE A 559 -29.82 1.36 -7.77
C ILE A 559 -29.07 0.64 -8.88
N GLN A 560 -27.74 0.65 -8.78
CA GLN A 560 -26.86 -0.10 -9.68
C GLN A 560 -25.87 -0.93 -8.88
N ALA A 561 -25.94 -2.25 -8.98
CA ALA A 561 -24.90 -3.12 -8.43
C ALA A 561 -23.82 -3.37 -9.47
N LEU A 562 -22.56 -3.22 -9.07
CA LEU A 562 -21.40 -3.38 -9.93
C LEU A 562 -20.63 -4.64 -9.52
N TRP A 563 -20.31 -5.47 -10.50
CA TRP A 563 -19.44 -6.64 -10.34
C TRP A 563 -18.35 -6.62 -11.42
N HIS A 564 -17.13 -6.28 -11.02
CA HIS A 564 -15.96 -6.16 -11.89
C HIS A 564 -15.25 -7.50 -11.97
N PHE A 565 -15.32 -8.13 -13.14
CA PHE A 565 -14.64 -9.39 -13.37
C PHE A 565 -13.17 -9.16 -13.70
N HIS A 566 -12.27 -10.05 -13.27
CA HIS A 566 -10.86 -10.01 -13.64
C HIS A 566 -10.71 -10.08 -15.18
N PRO A 567 -9.72 -9.40 -15.81
CA PRO A 567 -9.56 -9.38 -17.27
C PRO A 567 -9.44 -10.74 -17.95
N THR A 568 -8.99 -11.76 -17.22
CA THR A 568 -8.87 -13.13 -17.75
C THR A 568 -10.20 -13.88 -17.82
N CYS A 569 -11.30 -13.31 -17.30
CA CYS A 569 -12.62 -13.94 -17.29
C CYS A 569 -13.41 -13.63 -18.57
N THR A 570 -13.87 -14.66 -19.27
CA THR A 570 -14.85 -14.50 -20.36
C THR A 570 -16.26 -14.48 -19.78
N VAL A 571 -16.84 -13.29 -19.64
CA VAL A 571 -18.17 -13.09 -19.00
C VAL A 571 -19.29 -13.09 -20.03
N VAL A 572 -20.34 -13.86 -19.78
CA VAL A 572 -21.56 -13.89 -20.62
C VAL A 572 -22.82 -13.74 -19.76
N PRO A 573 -23.87 -13.07 -20.29
CA PRO A 573 -25.16 -13.03 -19.62
C PRO A 573 -25.85 -14.39 -19.74
N ASP A 574 -26.62 -14.75 -18.71
CA ASP A 574 -27.47 -15.94 -18.66
C ASP A 574 -28.77 -15.58 -17.94
N ARG A 575 -29.74 -15.05 -18.69
CA ARG A 575 -30.97 -14.40 -18.17
C ARG A 575 -30.61 -13.18 -17.31
N GLU A 576 -31.10 -13.12 -16.07
CA GLU A 576 -30.70 -12.11 -15.09
C GLU A 576 -29.40 -12.50 -14.35
N SER A 577 -28.78 -13.65 -14.64
CA SER A 577 -27.47 -14.01 -14.09
C SER A 577 -26.35 -13.63 -15.06
N VAL A 578 -25.11 -13.62 -14.55
CA VAL A 578 -23.91 -13.65 -15.40
C VAL A 578 -23.05 -14.83 -14.99
N LYS A 579 -22.28 -15.36 -15.94
CA LYS A 579 -21.33 -16.44 -15.68
C LYS A 579 -20.04 -16.28 -16.48
N THR A 580 -18.96 -16.86 -15.99
CA THR A 580 -17.74 -17.06 -16.76
C THR A 580 -17.77 -18.41 -17.48
N ILE A 581 -17.08 -18.54 -18.62
CA ILE A 581 -17.14 -19.73 -19.51
C ILE A 581 -15.76 -20.20 -19.97
N ASP A 582 -14.73 -20.06 -19.14
CA ASP A 582 -13.33 -20.30 -19.52
C ASP A 582 -12.93 -21.78 -19.43
N GLY A 583 -13.56 -22.63 -20.24
CA GLY A 583 -13.17 -24.03 -20.42
C GLY A 583 -13.08 -24.84 -19.13
N GLU A 584 -12.05 -25.68 -18.99
CA GLU A 584 -11.79 -26.55 -17.82
C GLU A 584 -11.24 -25.79 -16.59
N GLN A 585 -11.13 -24.47 -16.65
CA GLN A 585 -10.65 -23.67 -15.52
C GLN A 585 -11.76 -23.47 -14.47
N GLY A 586 -11.42 -22.83 -13.34
CA GLY A 586 -12.41 -22.31 -12.41
C GLY A 586 -13.35 -21.31 -13.10
N ASN A 587 -14.64 -21.38 -12.84
CA ASN A 587 -15.64 -20.45 -13.34
C ASN A 587 -16.55 -19.97 -12.19
N LEU A 588 -17.22 -18.83 -12.38
CA LEU A 588 -18.15 -18.24 -11.42
C LEU A 588 -19.49 -17.94 -12.08
N ARG A 589 -20.60 -18.20 -11.36
CA ARG A 589 -21.92 -17.64 -11.66
C ARG A 589 -22.36 -16.69 -10.57
N VAL A 590 -22.91 -15.55 -10.98
CA VAL A 590 -23.54 -14.55 -10.13
C VAL A 590 -25.04 -14.58 -10.39
N THR A 591 -25.80 -15.05 -9.40
CA THR A 591 -27.27 -15.20 -9.49
C THR A 591 -27.94 -14.21 -8.54
N PRO A 592 -28.69 -13.21 -9.04
CA PRO A 592 -29.49 -12.35 -8.18
C PRO A 592 -30.73 -13.07 -7.64
N VAL A 593 -31.13 -12.78 -6.40
CA VAL A 593 -32.36 -13.26 -5.76
C VAL A 593 -33.08 -12.07 -5.16
N THR A 594 -34.12 -11.58 -5.84
CA THR A 594 -34.68 -10.25 -5.61
C THR A 594 -36.21 -10.21 -5.70
N PRO A 595 -36.86 -9.19 -5.10
CA PRO A 595 -38.29 -8.95 -5.27
C PRO A 595 -38.64 -8.08 -6.49
N PHE A 596 -37.65 -7.69 -7.30
CA PHE A 596 -37.80 -6.81 -8.46
C PHE A 596 -36.86 -7.25 -9.60
N PRO A 597 -37.20 -7.00 -10.88
CA PRO A 597 -36.38 -7.41 -12.01
C PRO A 597 -35.11 -6.56 -12.13
N TRP A 598 -34.04 -7.18 -12.64
CA TRP A 598 -32.79 -6.48 -12.95
C TRP A 598 -32.62 -6.29 -14.45
N GLN A 599 -32.18 -5.09 -14.85
CA GLN A 599 -31.56 -4.90 -16.15
C GLN A 599 -30.05 -5.13 -16.04
N VAL A 600 -29.54 -6.13 -16.76
CA VAL A 600 -28.12 -6.49 -16.74
C VAL A 600 -27.44 -5.98 -18.01
N ASN A 601 -26.36 -5.22 -17.84
CA ASN A 601 -25.49 -4.78 -18.93
C ASN A 601 -24.04 -5.19 -18.63
N LEU A 602 -23.35 -5.73 -19.63
CA LEU A 602 -21.91 -5.95 -19.56
C LEU A 602 -21.19 -4.78 -20.25
N VAL A 603 -20.26 -4.15 -19.54
CA VAL A 603 -19.45 -3.04 -20.05
C VAL A 603 -17.98 -3.39 -19.89
N CYS A 604 -17.23 -3.41 -20.99
CA CYS A 604 -15.81 -3.72 -20.97
C CYS A 604 -15.00 -2.67 -21.75
N GLY A 605 -14.00 -2.05 -21.11
CA GLY A 605 -13.11 -1.08 -21.74
C GLY A 605 -13.78 0.18 -22.29
N GLN A 606 -14.87 0.65 -21.68
CA GLN A 606 -15.58 1.86 -22.13
C GLN A 606 -14.83 3.11 -21.68
N ARG A 607 -14.53 4.02 -22.63
CA ARG A 607 -13.78 5.24 -22.32
C ARG A 607 -14.65 6.40 -21.85
N GLU A 608 -15.88 6.53 -22.36
CA GLU A 608 -16.77 7.62 -21.97
C GLU A 608 -18.24 7.21 -21.83
N PRO A 609 -18.85 7.34 -20.63
CA PRO A 609 -18.14 7.51 -19.34
C PRO A 609 -17.18 6.34 -19.08
N VAL A 610 -16.07 6.57 -18.39
CA VAL A 610 -15.08 5.51 -18.07
C VAL A 610 -15.74 4.38 -17.28
N GLN A 611 -15.64 3.14 -17.77
CA GLN A 611 -16.14 1.93 -17.10
C GLN A 611 -15.51 0.66 -17.68
N GLY A 612 -15.30 -0.37 -16.87
CA GLY A 612 -14.72 -1.65 -17.29
C GLY A 612 -13.22 -1.57 -17.55
N TRP A 613 -12.47 -1.00 -16.61
CA TRP A 613 -11.01 -0.95 -16.67
C TRP A 613 -10.36 -1.48 -15.40
N TRP A 614 -9.22 -2.13 -15.56
CA TRP A 614 -8.41 -2.69 -14.50
C TRP A 614 -6.94 -2.28 -14.65
N SER A 615 -6.26 -2.16 -13.52
CA SER A 615 -4.89 -1.73 -13.43
C SER A 615 -4.15 -2.58 -12.39
N ARG A 616 -3.37 -3.55 -12.87
CA ARG A 616 -2.51 -4.37 -11.99
C ARG A 616 -1.42 -3.58 -11.29
N GLU A 617 -0.93 -2.52 -11.92
CA GLU A 617 0.15 -1.68 -11.40
C GLU A 617 0.10 -0.29 -12.05
N TYR A 618 0.94 0.65 -11.58
CA TYR A 618 0.99 2.00 -12.16
C TYR A 618 1.19 2.03 -13.67
N ASN A 619 0.50 2.95 -14.35
CA ASN A 619 0.51 3.15 -15.80
C ASN A 619 0.09 1.91 -16.62
N HIS A 620 -0.37 0.83 -15.99
CA HIS A 620 -0.94 -0.30 -16.68
C HIS A 620 -2.45 -0.16 -16.78
N LEU A 621 -2.98 -0.12 -18.01
CA LEU A 621 -4.42 -0.02 -18.26
C LEU A 621 -4.87 -1.18 -19.13
N GLU A 622 -5.77 -2.00 -18.60
CA GLU A 622 -6.33 -3.17 -19.28
C GLU A 622 -7.85 -3.13 -19.18
N ALA A 623 -8.55 -3.58 -20.23
CA ALA A 623 -10.00 -3.68 -20.17
C ALA A 623 -10.40 -4.88 -19.30
N ASN A 624 -11.36 -4.68 -18.40
CA ASN A 624 -12.04 -5.76 -17.71
C ASN A 624 -13.55 -5.66 -17.98
N CYS A 625 -14.32 -6.68 -17.62
CA CYS A 625 -15.76 -6.67 -17.84
C CYS A 625 -16.52 -6.41 -16.54
N THR A 626 -17.29 -5.33 -16.51
CA THR A 626 -18.19 -5.01 -15.39
C THR A 626 -19.61 -5.43 -15.72
N ALA A 627 -20.20 -6.30 -14.90
CA ALA A 627 -21.63 -6.55 -14.91
C ALA A 627 -22.36 -5.50 -14.08
N ILE A 628 -23.20 -4.71 -14.74
CA ILE A 628 -23.98 -3.62 -14.15
C ILE A 628 -25.45 -4.05 -14.09
N TYR A 629 -25.93 -4.22 -12.86
CA TYR A 629 -27.31 -4.58 -12.56
C TYR A 629 -28.09 -3.33 -12.15
N SER A 630 -29.06 -2.89 -12.95
CA SER A 630 -29.83 -1.67 -12.69
C SER A 630 -31.30 -1.98 -12.39
N ALA A 631 -31.86 -1.38 -11.34
CA ALA A 631 -33.27 -1.52 -10.96
C ALA A 631 -33.81 -0.27 -10.27
N SER A 632 -35.13 -0.09 -10.30
CA SER A 632 -35.82 0.94 -9.53
C SER A 632 -36.50 0.34 -8.30
N ILE A 633 -36.28 0.95 -7.15
CA ILE A 633 -36.87 0.57 -5.86
C ILE A 633 -37.80 1.68 -5.36
N GLN A 634 -38.92 1.32 -4.75
CA GLN A 634 -39.92 2.28 -4.27
C GLN A 634 -39.63 2.79 -2.85
N GLY A 635 -38.71 2.15 -2.13
CA GLY A 635 -38.34 2.49 -0.77
C GLY A 635 -37.32 1.48 -0.25
N SER A 636 -37.21 1.39 1.08
CA SER A 636 -36.26 0.49 1.73
C SER A 636 -36.49 -0.97 1.34
N THR A 637 -35.42 -1.69 0.97
CA THR A 637 -35.50 -3.06 0.48
C THR A 637 -34.20 -3.82 0.71
N ALA A 638 -34.25 -5.14 0.53
CA ALA A 638 -33.10 -6.02 0.55
C ALA A 638 -33.12 -6.96 -0.65
N PHE A 639 -31.94 -7.40 -1.08
CA PHE A 639 -31.77 -8.37 -2.15
C PHE A 639 -30.51 -9.18 -1.93
N ALA A 640 -30.45 -10.38 -2.51
CA ALA A 640 -29.32 -11.28 -2.36
C ALA A 640 -28.64 -11.60 -3.68
N TRP A 641 -27.39 -12.03 -3.58
CA TRP A 641 -26.54 -12.51 -4.65
C TRP A 641 -25.95 -13.85 -4.23
N ILE A 642 -25.99 -14.83 -5.13
CA ILE A 642 -25.32 -16.11 -4.95
C ILE A 642 -24.13 -16.14 -5.90
N PHE A 643 -22.93 -16.24 -5.32
CA PHE A 643 -21.66 -16.39 -6.03
C PHE A 643 -21.23 -17.84 -5.96
N TYR A 644 -21.50 -18.60 -7.01
CA TYR A 644 -21.24 -20.04 -7.04
C TYR A 644 -20.05 -20.35 -7.95
N PRO A 645 -18.89 -20.75 -7.38
CA PRO A 645 -17.73 -21.16 -8.17
C PRO A 645 -17.83 -22.65 -8.52
N ALA A 646 -17.35 -23.05 -9.71
CA ALA A 646 -17.13 -24.45 -10.06
C ALA A 646 -16.00 -24.58 -11.10
N VAL A 647 -15.35 -25.74 -11.17
CA VAL A 647 -14.41 -26.05 -12.26
C VAL A 647 -15.21 -26.50 -13.49
N GLY A 648 -14.84 -26.00 -14.68
CA GLY A 648 -15.55 -26.36 -15.90
C GLY A 648 -16.87 -25.59 -16.05
N GLU A 649 -17.93 -26.31 -16.43
CA GLU A 649 -19.27 -25.72 -16.57
C GLU A 649 -19.86 -25.39 -15.18
N VAL A 650 -20.16 -24.11 -14.96
CA VAL A 650 -20.84 -23.69 -13.72
C VAL A 650 -22.35 -23.97 -13.80
N PRO A 651 -22.89 -24.75 -12.85
CA PRO A 651 -24.29 -25.12 -12.85
C PRO A 651 -25.21 -23.91 -12.68
N LEU A 652 -26.44 -24.04 -13.18
CA LEU A 652 -27.49 -23.10 -12.84
C LEU A 652 -27.92 -23.36 -11.39
N ILE A 653 -27.72 -22.37 -10.53
CA ILE A 653 -28.21 -22.42 -9.16
C ILE A 653 -29.64 -21.94 -9.12
N GLN A 654 -30.55 -22.82 -8.70
CA GLN A 654 -31.93 -22.43 -8.45
C GLN A 654 -32.02 -21.82 -7.06
N ALA A 655 -32.71 -20.69 -6.94
CA ALA A 655 -32.96 -20.04 -5.68
C ALA A 655 -34.33 -19.37 -5.67
N GLU A 656 -34.97 -19.37 -4.50
CA GLU A 656 -36.29 -18.79 -4.27
C GLU A 656 -36.20 -17.78 -3.12
N LEU A 657 -36.78 -16.60 -3.34
CA LEU A 657 -36.97 -15.61 -2.29
C LEU A 657 -38.22 -15.98 -1.47
N LEU A 658 -38.03 -16.56 -0.29
CA LEU A 658 -39.13 -16.98 0.58
C LEU A 658 -39.84 -15.77 1.23
N SER A 659 -39.09 -14.75 1.63
CA SER A 659 -39.64 -13.50 2.17
C SER A 659 -38.60 -12.40 2.17
N VAL A 660 -39.06 -11.15 2.04
CA VAL A 660 -38.23 -9.95 2.19
C VAL A 660 -39.00 -8.86 2.91
N THR A 661 -38.33 -8.20 3.84
CA THR A 661 -38.79 -7.00 4.54
C THR A 661 -37.65 -5.98 4.60
N PRO A 662 -37.89 -4.74 5.06
CA PRO A 662 -36.80 -3.77 5.25
C PRO A 662 -35.70 -4.24 6.21
N THR A 663 -35.99 -5.18 7.11
CA THR A 663 -35.04 -5.66 8.14
C THR A 663 -34.69 -7.13 8.02
N SER A 664 -35.29 -7.89 7.09
CA SER A 664 -35.03 -9.33 6.98
C SER A 664 -35.15 -9.86 5.56
N ILE A 665 -34.38 -10.88 5.24
CA ILE A 665 -34.49 -11.65 4.01
C ILE A 665 -34.40 -13.15 4.31
N ARG A 666 -35.21 -13.95 3.62
CA ARG A 666 -35.13 -15.42 3.61
C ARG A 666 -35.07 -15.91 2.19
N LEU A 667 -34.14 -16.81 1.91
CA LEU A 667 -34.02 -17.46 0.62
C LEU A 667 -33.75 -18.95 0.79
N LEU A 668 -34.24 -19.74 -0.17
CA LEU A 668 -33.97 -21.16 -0.31
C LEU A 668 -33.10 -21.37 -1.54
N ILE A 669 -31.99 -22.08 -1.40
CA ILE A 669 -31.08 -22.41 -2.49
C ILE A 669 -31.12 -23.92 -2.72
N TRP A 670 -31.30 -24.35 -3.97
CA TRP A 670 -31.11 -25.73 -4.40
C TRP A 670 -29.74 -25.88 -5.02
N GLU A 671 -28.97 -26.79 -4.45
CA GLU A 671 -27.66 -27.15 -4.95
C GLU A 671 -27.76 -28.15 -6.12
N PRO A 672 -26.69 -28.35 -6.91
CA PRO A 672 -26.71 -29.26 -8.06
C PRO A 672 -27.13 -30.70 -7.70
N ASP A 673 -26.83 -31.14 -6.47
CA ASP A 673 -27.21 -32.45 -5.92
C ASP A 673 -28.66 -32.51 -5.40
N GLN A 674 -29.47 -31.47 -5.66
CA GLN A 674 -30.84 -31.29 -5.18
C GLN A 674 -30.98 -31.08 -3.66
N SER A 675 -29.87 -30.96 -2.92
CA SER A 675 -29.94 -30.57 -1.52
C SER A 675 -30.36 -29.11 -1.39
N THR A 676 -31.05 -28.79 -0.29
CA THR A 676 -31.56 -27.44 -0.05
C THR A 676 -30.88 -26.80 1.14
N THR A 677 -30.55 -25.52 1.00
CA THR A 677 -30.06 -24.67 2.07
C THR A 677 -30.95 -23.43 2.22
N GLU A 678 -31.59 -23.27 3.37
CA GLU A 678 -32.32 -22.06 3.73
C GLU A 678 -31.37 -21.08 4.42
N PHE A 679 -31.32 -19.84 3.93
CA PHE A 679 -30.65 -18.72 4.59
C PHE A 679 -31.69 -17.74 5.12
N ALA A 680 -31.47 -17.25 6.33
CA ALA A 680 -32.23 -16.17 6.92
C ALA A 680 -31.30 -15.12 7.49
N LEU A 681 -31.39 -13.89 6.97
CA LEU A 681 -30.54 -12.79 7.38
C LEU A 681 -31.36 -11.62 7.89
N GLY A 682 -30.94 -11.07 9.03
CA GLY A 682 -31.48 -9.87 9.65
C GLY A 682 -30.53 -8.67 9.51
N LEU A 683 -31.11 -7.47 9.36
CA LEU A 683 -30.37 -6.22 9.28
C LEU A 683 -29.65 -5.88 10.59
N ASP A 684 -30.17 -6.39 11.72
CA ASP A 684 -29.68 -6.17 13.08
C ASP A 684 -29.92 -7.39 13.97
N ARG A 685 -29.46 -7.33 15.23
CA ARG A 685 -29.62 -8.43 16.20
C ARG A 685 -31.03 -8.51 16.82
N GLU A 686 -31.83 -7.47 16.66
CA GLU A 686 -33.21 -7.41 17.19
C GLU A 686 -34.21 -8.07 16.25
N THR A 687 -33.82 -8.24 14.99
CA THR A 687 -34.61 -8.88 13.95
C THR A 687 -34.98 -10.30 14.36
N CYS A 688 -36.28 -10.59 14.28
CA CYS A 688 -36.86 -11.88 14.57
C CYS A 688 -37.42 -12.50 13.29
N ILE A 689 -36.94 -13.69 12.93
CA ILE A 689 -37.27 -14.34 11.65
C ILE A 689 -37.77 -15.76 11.92
N ARG A 690 -39.02 -16.04 11.55
CA ARG A 690 -39.55 -17.41 11.58
C ARG A 690 -38.99 -18.20 10.40
N LEU A 691 -38.43 -19.37 10.68
CA LEU A 691 -37.79 -20.26 9.72
C LEU A 691 -38.64 -21.51 9.48
N SER A 692 -38.16 -22.40 8.61
CA SER A 692 -38.68 -23.76 8.56
C SER A 692 -38.48 -24.50 9.90
N GLN A 693 -39.09 -25.70 10.01
CA GLN A 693 -38.95 -26.58 11.19
C GLN A 693 -39.42 -25.96 12.52
N HIS A 694 -40.32 -24.98 12.47
CA HIS A 694 -40.79 -24.23 13.65
C HIS A 694 -39.69 -23.52 14.43
N LEU A 695 -38.57 -23.21 13.78
CA LEU A 695 -37.48 -22.45 14.38
C LEU A 695 -37.71 -20.94 14.21
N THR A 696 -37.16 -20.16 15.14
CA THR A 696 -37.15 -18.70 15.06
C THR A 696 -35.74 -18.19 15.32
N LEU A 697 -35.17 -17.44 14.36
CA LEU A 697 -33.94 -16.70 14.54
C LEU A 697 -34.22 -15.40 15.28
N GLN A 698 -33.46 -15.16 16.34
CA GLN A 698 -33.26 -13.85 16.91
C GLN A 698 -31.80 -13.47 16.70
N GLY A 699 -31.53 -12.61 15.71
CA GLY A 699 -30.17 -12.26 15.31
C GLY A 699 -30.00 -12.02 13.82
N ARG A 700 -28.73 -12.05 13.38
CA ARG A 700 -28.35 -11.59 12.03
C ARG A 700 -28.29 -12.68 10.96
N CYS A 701 -27.91 -13.91 11.29
CA CYS A 701 -27.77 -14.95 10.27
C CYS A 701 -28.09 -16.32 10.84
N ALA A 702 -28.92 -17.08 10.10
CA ALA A 702 -29.12 -18.50 10.28
C ALA A 702 -29.03 -19.23 8.94
N ILE A 703 -28.44 -20.42 8.95
CA ILE A 703 -28.28 -21.30 7.79
C ILE A 703 -28.82 -22.67 8.18
N LEU A 704 -29.86 -23.14 7.50
CA LEU A 704 -30.45 -24.46 7.69
C LEU A 704 -30.15 -25.32 6.47
N ARG A 705 -29.26 -26.30 6.63
CA ARG A 705 -28.93 -27.29 5.60
C ARG A 705 -29.65 -28.60 5.90
N ALA A 706 -30.26 -29.21 4.88
CA ALA A 706 -30.89 -30.51 5.03
C ALA A 706 -29.87 -31.55 5.55
N GLY A 707 -30.16 -32.18 6.69
CA GLY A 707 -29.30 -33.21 7.29
C GLY A 707 -28.14 -32.72 8.15
N TYR A 708 -27.99 -31.40 8.37
CA TYR A 708 -26.94 -30.82 9.21
C TYR A 708 -27.52 -29.98 10.35
N PRO A 709 -26.76 -29.80 11.45
CA PRO A 709 -27.14 -28.86 12.51
C PRO A 709 -27.32 -27.42 11.96
N PRO A 710 -28.28 -26.64 12.50
CA PRO A 710 -28.40 -25.22 12.17
C PRO A 710 -27.12 -24.44 12.49
N LEU A 711 -26.70 -23.59 11.57
CA LEU A 711 -25.61 -22.63 11.79
C LEU A 711 -26.22 -21.26 12.08
N VAL A 712 -25.63 -20.51 13.01
CA VAL A 712 -26.12 -19.18 13.42
C VAL A 712 -24.93 -18.25 13.62
N ALA A 713 -25.01 -17.01 13.19
CA ALA A 713 -24.05 -15.96 13.56
C ALA A 713 -24.76 -14.77 14.18
N GLN A 714 -24.18 -14.26 15.28
CA GLN A 714 -24.63 -13.06 16.00
C GLN A 714 -26.12 -13.12 16.33
N GLY A 715 -26.51 -14.16 17.07
CA GLY A 715 -27.89 -14.54 17.32
C GLY A 715 -28.07 -15.95 17.87
N PHE A 716 -29.32 -16.36 18.00
CA PHE A 716 -29.66 -17.73 18.39
C PHE A 716 -30.97 -18.19 17.76
N LEU A 717 -31.18 -19.50 17.75
CA LEU A 717 -32.44 -20.12 17.33
C LEU A 717 -33.24 -20.59 18.54
N THR A 718 -34.55 -20.37 18.49
CA THR A 718 -35.53 -20.97 19.41
C THR A 718 -36.48 -21.90 18.67
N ASP A 719 -36.97 -22.94 19.34
CA ASP A 719 -38.04 -23.80 18.82
C ASP A 719 -39.43 -23.19 19.04
N GLY A 720 -40.47 -23.90 18.60
CA GLY A 720 -41.87 -23.48 18.75
C GLY A 720 -42.37 -23.34 20.19
N THR A 721 -41.59 -23.80 21.18
CA THR A 721 -41.86 -23.63 22.62
C THR A 721 -41.08 -22.46 23.23
N GLY A 722 -40.23 -21.79 22.44
CA GLY A 722 -39.35 -20.71 22.88
C GLY A 722 -38.03 -21.20 23.49
N HIS A 723 -37.75 -22.51 23.45
CA HIS A 723 -36.53 -23.06 23.99
C HIS A 723 -35.37 -22.84 23.01
N ARG A 724 -34.22 -22.38 23.51
CA ARG A 724 -33.03 -22.15 22.69
C ARG A 724 -32.48 -23.50 22.21
N VAL A 725 -32.29 -23.65 20.89
CA VAL A 725 -31.80 -24.89 20.26
C VAL A 725 -30.37 -24.78 19.74
N THR A 726 -29.80 -23.58 19.70
CA THR A 726 -28.40 -23.36 19.34
C THR A 726 -27.73 -22.40 20.32
N THR A 727 -26.46 -22.65 20.64
CA THR A 727 -25.59 -21.64 21.25
C THR A 727 -24.96 -20.78 20.15
N GLU A 728 -24.63 -19.53 20.45
CA GLU A 728 -23.80 -18.75 19.52
C GLU A 728 -22.49 -19.51 19.28
N PRO A 729 -21.96 -19.54 18.05
CA PRO A 729 -20.61 -20.04 17.84
C PRO A 729 -19.67 -19.24 18.73
N VAL A 730 -18.81 -19.95 19.46
CA VAL A 730 -17.67 -19.30 20.10
C VAL A 730 -16.84 -18.76 18.95
N ALA A 731 -16.75 -17.43 18.82
CA ALA A 731 -15.93 -16.79 17.80
C ALA A 731 -14.52 -17.43 17.87
N GLY A 732 -14.03 -17.95 16.74
CA GLY A 732 -12.65 -18.44 16.67
C GLY A 732 -11.68 -17.35 17.13
N PRO A 733 -10.44 -17.69 17.53
CA PRO A 733 -9.47 -16.70 17.99
C PRO A 733 -9.32 -15.58 16.95
N MET A 734 -9.97 -14.45 17.24
CA MET A 734 -9.71 -13.17 16.61
C MET A 734 -8.25 -12.85 16.91
N VAL A 735 -7.59 -12.05 16.07
CA VAL A 735 -6.18 -11.70 16.29
C VAL A 735 -6.05 -10.91 17.60
N SER A 736 -5.94 -11.63 18.71
CA SER A 736 -5.20 -11.25 19.89
C SER A 736 -3.78 -11.64 19.53
N VAL A 737 -3.03 -10.71 18.95
CA VAL A 737 -1.56 -10.81 19.02
C VAL A 737 -1.27 -11.04 20.49
N LYS A 738 -0.60 -12.14 20.84
CA LYS A 738 -0.16 -12.36 22.22
C LYS A 738 0.55 -11.09 22.65
N THR A 739 -0.10 -10.27 23.47
CA THR A 739 0.56 -9.19 24.19
C THR A 739 1.40 -9.88 25.24
N GLY A 740 2.55 -10.39 24.82
CA GLY A 740 3.61 -10.80 25.72
C GLY A 740 4.15 -9.54 26.37
N ILE A 741 3.43 -9.01 27.36
CA ILE A 741 4.03 -8.17 28.38
C ILE A 741 4.74 -9.16 29.30
N MET A 742 6.04 -9.35 29.07
CA MET A 742 7.00 -9.59 30.14
C MET A 742 7.93 -8.40 30.23
#